data_AF-A0A813M5B6-F1
#
_entry.id   AF-A0A813M5B6-F1
#
_cell.length_a   1.000
_cell.length_b   1.000
_cell.length_c   1.000
_cell.angle_alpha   90.00
_cell.angle_beta   90.00
_cell.angle_gamma   90.00
#
_symmetry.space_group_name_H-M   'P 1'
#
loop_
_entity.id
_entity.type
_entity.pdbx_description
1 polymer ?
#
loop_
_entity_poly.entity_id
_entity_poly.type
_entity_poly.pdbx_seq_one_letter_code
_entity_poly.pdbx_strand_id
1 'polypeptide(L)'
;MLNTTTSIVPVDPSSDLTNFLCLIIASLFFGGNYLPVKYYETGDGYFFQFVVCIGIWVSGFVINWIKNNPKFYALPLLGGFIWTTGNVNSVPVIKCLGIGLGSLFWNIIGLIVGWGIARFGWFGVKPEVPSNIFLNYVGVFLCVSSIFLFLFVDAEMTQEEQGSISERSPLISESNLTVQNSQVPLTKEKDIFEKMNPKTRRILGTFLSIFTGVMFGSNVIPILYLQDNYDVSQDYTDYTFSYSTGILLGSFLYFLIYCIIKKNKPDIYPQSILPGLIVGLMWQIANTCFFIATSNLDQEITFPIVNCGPCAVAFIIGLIYKEIKGRRNLFFVFSGIILTMDPNITTTVISTLTTTTLAPETVPNYVGFICLSISILFLGSNYLPVKKYQTGDGMFFQLILTAGIWTVGFVVYAARGFPKFYALPMLGGFFWSTGNLNTVPIIKLIGIGMGALFWNTVLLIVGWGIARFGLLGVKPEVPSNEALNYIGVVLAVVSGIFYLFVKPEATVPEERQHLINAPIAEITTESEIATILSSNDADSETFFDRLSTQAKRTLGITMAIISGFLYAFTFTPALYVQDNYENASQNGLDYVFSLYTGIFLSSIFYFTLYCILKKNKPLVYPRVILPALISGWMWGIGNSSFFLASSALTQAITFPIVSSGPSAIAALWGIFLFKEITGRHNFLILACGFTFAVVGSILCGLSK
;
A
#
# COMPACT_ATOMS: atom_id res chain seq x y z
N MET A 1 24.07 18.72 -54.17
CA MET A 1 25.10 17.84 -53.59
C MET A 1 25.78 18.60 -52.47
N LEU A 2 25.60 18.16 -51.22
CA LEU A 2 26.36 18.62 -50.06
C LEU A 2 26.49 17.38 -49.16
N ASN A 3 27.71 17.01 -48.79
CA ASN A 3 28.00 15.69 -48.24
C ASN A 3 27.45 15.53 -46.82
N THR A 4 26.45 14.66 -46.66
CA THR A 4 26.18 14.01 -45.38
C THR A 4 27.25 12.95 -45.11
N THR A 5 28.42 13.38 -44.62
CA THR A 5 29.35 12.47 -43.95
C THR A 5 28.73 12.05 -42.62
N THR A 6 28.15 10.85 -42.62
CA THR A 6 27.70 10.16 -41.42
C THR A 6 28.87 9.98 -40.46
N SER A 7 28.87 10.74 -39.36
CA SER A 7 29.72 10.46 -38.21
C SER A 7 29.23 9.18 -37.55
N ILE A 8 29.77 8.05 -38.00
CA ILE A 8 29.55 6.74 -37.37
C ILE A 8 30.19 6.82 -35.98
N VAL A 9 29.38 7.05 -34.96
CA VAL A 9 29.81 6.96 -33.56
C VAL A 9 30.08 5.48 -33.27
N PRO A 10 31.30 5.09 -32.84
CA PRO A 10 31.57 3.70 -32.49
C PRO A 10 30.74 3.30 -31.26
N VAL A 11 30.10 2.13 -31.34
CA VAL A 11 29.31 1.54 -30.26
C VAL A 11 30.21 1.25 -29.06
N ASP A 12 29.81 1.68 -27.85
CA ASP A 12 30.40 1.19 -26.61
C ASP A 12 29.80 -0.18 -26.30
N PRO A 13 30.58 -1.27 -26.27
CA PRO A 13 30.03 -2.56 -25.87
C PRO A 13 30.12 -2.69 -24.31
N SER A 14 30.79 -1.77 -23.59
CA SER A 14 30.83 -1.59 -22.12
C SER A 14 29.53 -1.87 -21.39
N SER A 15 28.52 -1.15 -21.85
CA SER A 15 27.13 -1.29 -21.47
C SER A 15 26.63 -2.72 -21.65
N ASP A 16 26.88 -3.32 -22.80
CA ASP A 16 26.18 -4.50 -23.30
C ASP A 16 26.38 -5.72 -22.43
N LEU A 17 27.59 -6.02 -21.95
CA LEU A 17 27.79 -7.14 -21.02
C LEU A 17 27.04 -6.93 -19.70
N THR A 18 27.00 -5.69 -19.20
CA THR A 18 26.25 -5.33 -17.99
C THR A 18 24.75 -5.41 -18.24
N ASN A 19 24.29 -4.96 -19.40
CA ASN A 19 22.91 -5.04 -19.85
C ASN A 19 22.46 -6.49 -20.02
N PHE A 20 23.23 -7.34 -20.70
CA PHE A 20 22.96 -8.77 -20.87
C PHE A 20 23.00 -9.51 -19.52
N LEU A 21 23.91 -9.17 -18.62
CA LEU A 21 23.89 -9.69 -17.25
C LEU A 21 22.61 -9.26 -16.50
N CYS A 22 22.19 -8.00 -16.66
CA CYS A 22 20.91 -7.52 -16.14
C CYS A 22 19.71 -8.24 -16.77
N LEU A 23 19.71 -8.54 -18.07
CA LEU A 23 18.68 -9.33 -18.75
C LEU A 23 18.64 -10.79 -18.24
N ILE A 24 19.79 -11.38 -17.92
CA ILE A 24 19.88 -12.72 -17.29
C ILE A 24 19.32 -12.67 -15.86
N ILE A 25 19.69 -11.67 -15.05
CA ILE A 25 19.16 -11.48 -13.69
C ILE A 25 17.64 -11.25 -13.74
N ALA A 26 17.16 -10.40 -14.66
CA ALA A 26 15.74 -10.18 -14.88
C ALA A 26 15.02 -11.48 -15.26
N SER A 27 15.61 -12.28 -16.16
CA SER A 27 15.07 -13.58 -16.58
C SER A 27 14.96 -14.57 -15.41
N LEU A 28 15.98 -14.66 -14.56
CA LEU A 28 16.00 -15.51 -13.37
C LEU A 28 14.93 -15.08 -12.35
N PHE A 29 14.84 -13.79 -12.06
CA PHE A 29 13.92 -13.27 -11.06
C PHE A 29 12.46 -13.27 -11.56
N PHE A 30 12.19 -12.93 -12.83
CA PHE A 30 10.85 -13.04 -13.42
C PHE A 30 10.39 -14.50 -13.58
N GLY A 31 11.29 -15.44 -13.91
CA GLY A 31 10.94 -16.86 -14.00
C GLY A 31 10.75 -17.54 -12.63
N GLY A 32 11.44 -17.04 -11.60
CA GLY A 32 11.35 -17.54 -10.23
C GLY A 32 10.39 -16.78 -9.29
N ASN A 33 9.76 -15.68 -9.73
CA ASN A 33 9.04 -14.76 -8.84
C ASN A 33 7.89 -15.43 -8.07
N TYR A 34 7.15 -16.36 -8.66
CA TYR A 34 6.05 -17.08 -8.02
C TYR A 34 6.50 -18.29 -7.16
N LEU A 35 7.80 -18.61 -7.12
CA LEU A 35 8.29 -19.74 -6.33
C LEU A 35 8.05 -19.60 -4.80
N PRO A 36 8.26 -18.42 -4.16
CA PRO A 36 8.01 -18.25 -2.72
C PRO A 36 6.57 -18.53 -2.29
N VAL A 37 5.61 -18.39 -3.21
CA VAL A 37 4.17 -18.52 -2.94
C VAL A 37 3.59 -19.89 -3.31
N LYS A 38 4.36 -20.76 -3.98
CA LYS A 38 3.90 -22.09 -4.42
C LYS A 38 3.26 -22.93 -3.29
N TYR A 39 3.78 -22.79 -2.06
CA TYR A 39 3.34 -23.57 -0.89
C TYR A 39 2.27 -22.88 -0.03
N TYR A 40 1.68 -21.78 -0.50
CA TYR A 40 0.72 -20.96 0.24
C TYR A 40 -0.55 -20.72 -0.58
N GLU A 41 -1.73 -20.88 0.04
CA GLU A 41 -2.98 -20.52 -0.63
C GLU A 41 -3.04 -18.99 -0.88
N THR A 42 -3.30 -18.59 -2.13
CA THR A 42 -3.36 -17.18 -2.60
C THR A 42 -4.80 -16.69 -2.83
N GLY A 43 -5.80 -17.54 -2.57
CA GLY A 43 -7.22 -17.22 -2.73
C GLY A 43 -7.61 -16.86 -4.16
N ASP A 44 -8.52 -15.89 -4.32
CA ASP A 44 -8.93 -15.35 -5.63
C ASP A 44 -7.84 -14.50 -6.31
N GLY A 45 -6.68 -14.29 -5.67
CA GLY A 45 -5.55 -13.54 -6.23
C GLY A 45 -5.60 -12.02 -6.04
N TYR A 46 -6.77 -11.39 -5.92
CA TYR A 46 -6.89 -9.92 -5.82
C TYR A 46 -6.15 -9.30 -4.63
N PHE A 47 -6.35 -9.82 -3.41
CA PHE A 47 -5.60 -9.34 -2.23
C PHE A 47 -4.12 -9.69 -2.31
N PHE A 48 -3.82 -10.90 -2.80
CA PHE A 48 -2.43 -11.35 -2.99
C PHE A 48 -1.67 -10.41 -3.95
N GLN A 49 -2.27 -10.04 -5.08
CA GLN A 49 -1.71 -9.08 -6.02
C GLN A 49 -1.51 -7.71 -5.38
N PHE A 50 -2.45 -7.22 -4.56
CA PHE A 50 -2.29 -5.96 -3.83
C PHE A 50 -1.04 -5.98 -2.94
N VAL A 51 -0.80 -7.09 -2.22
CA VAL A 51 0.43 -7.26 -1.42
C VAL A 51 1.69 -7.36 -2.30
N VAL A 52 1.64 -8.06 -3.44
CA VAL A 52 2.74 -8.08 -4.42
C VAL A 52 3.05 -6.66 -4.92
N CYS A 53 2.03 -5.87 -5.26
CA CYS A 53 2.20 -4.50 -5.76
C CYS A 53 2.72 -3.53 -4.69
N ILE A 54 2.42 -3.77 -3.41
CA ILE A 54 3.09 -3.09 -2.30
C ILE A 54 4.60 -3.38 -2.31
N GLY A 55 5.00 -4.65 -2.45
CA GLY A 55 6.42 -5.03 -2.56
C GLY A 55 7.12 -4.38 -3.75
N ILE A 56 6.46 -4.35 -4.91
CA ILE A 56 6.95 -3.66 -6.12
C ILE A 56 7.18 -2.18 -5.83
N TRP A 57 6.18 -1.49 -5.27
CA TRP A 57 6.25 -0.06 -5.00
C TRP A 57 7.30 0.31 -3.94
N VAL A 58 7.47 -0.50 -2.89
CA VAL A 58 8.54 -0.30 -1.88
C VAL A 58 9.92 -0.34 -2.53
N SER A 59 10.20 -1.34 -3.38
CA SER A 59 11.49 -1.43 -4.09
C SER A 59 11.64 -0.31 -5.12
N GLY A 60 10.57 0.05 -5.84
CA GLY A 60 10.56 1.18 -6.78
C GLY A 60 10.85 2.52 -6.10
N PHE A 61 10.38 2.70 -4.87
CA PHE A 61 10.70 3.86 -4.03
C PHE A 61 12.17 3.88 -3.57
N VAL A 62 12.75 2.73 -3.21
CA VAL A 62 14.20 2.64 -2.87
C VAL A 62 15.06 3.08 -4.06
N ILE A 63 14.69 2.68 -5.28
CA ILE A 63 15.38 3.10 -6.51
C ILE A 63 15.23 4.61 -6.74
N ASN A 64 14.03 5.16 -6.52
CA ASN A 64 13.79 6.61 -6.55
C ASN A 64 14.75 7.38 -5.64
N TRP A 65 14.98 6.86 -4.42
CA TRP A 65 15.88 7.46 -3.45
C TRP A 65 17.34 7.38 -3.89
N ILE A 66 17.80 6.21 -4.37
CA ILE A 66 19.16 6.01 -4.91
C ILE A 66 19.42 6.97 -6.07
N LYS A 67 18.41 7.23 -6.90
CA LYS A 67 18.42 8.16 -8.03
C LYS A 67 18.22 9.63 -7.63
N ASN A 68 18.28 9.97 -6.34
CA ASN A 68 18.12 11.32 -5.78
C ASN A 68 16.75 11.98 -6.04
N ASN A 69 15.69 11.18 -6.13
CA ASN A 69 14.30 11.60 -6.38
C ASN A 69 14.14 12.34 -7.73
N PRO A 70 14.24 11.61 -8.86
CA PRO A 70 14.02 12.18 -10.20
C PRO A 70 12.61 12.77 -10.35
N LYS A 71 12.41 13.57 -11.41
CA LYS A 71 11.12 14.20 -11.69
C LYS A 71 10.05 13.14 -11.91
N PHE A 72 8.91 13.28 -11.21
CA PHE A 72 7.76 12.41 -11.40
C PHE A 72 7.04 12.77 -12.71
N TYR A 73 6.68 11.75 -13.49
CA TYR A 73 5.94 11.93 -14.75
C TYR A 73 4.62 11.18 -14.70
N ALA A 74 3.55 11.82 -15.19
CA ALA A 74 2.22 11.22 -15.16
C ALA A 74 2.09 10.03 -16.12
N LEU A 75 2.69 10.11 -17.31
CA LEU A 75 2.45 9.13 -18.37
C LEU A 75 2.90 7.69 -18.02
N PRO A 76 4.06 7.44 -17.37
CA PRO A 76 4.44 6.12 -16.87
C PRO A 76 3.44 5.46 -15.89
N LEU A 77 2.57 6.22 -15.21
CA LEU A 77 1.50 5.65 -14.37
C LEU A 77 0.59 4.73 -15.19
N LEU A 78 0.28 5.12 -16.42
CA LEU A 78 -0.56 4.35 -17.33
C LEU A 78 0.11 3.02 -17.68
N GLY A 79 1.44 3.02 -17.85
CA GLY A 79 2.20 1.80 -18.11
C GLY A 79 2.10 0.80 -16.96
N GLY A 80 2.27 1.30 -15.72
CA GLY A 80 2.09 0.50 -14.53
C GLY A 80 0.66 -0.02 -14.36
N PHE A 81 -0.34 0.81 -14.68
CA PHE A 81 -1.74 0.40 -14.65
C PHE A 81 -2.03 -0.72 -15.66
N ILE A 82 -1.55 -0.58 -16.91
CA ILE A 82 -1.64 -1.59 -17.98
C ILE A 82 -1.02 -2.92 -17.49
N TRP A 83 0.20 -2.89 -16.93
CA TRP A 83 0.83 -4.10 -16.39
C TRP A 83 -0.04 -4.77 -15.32
N THR A 84 -0.55 -3.98 -14.37
CA THR A 84 -1.42 -4.50 -13.30
C THR A 84 -2.71 -5.10 -13.84
N THR A 85 -3.34 -4.48 -14.85
CA THR A 85 -4.53 -5.01 -15.54
C THR A 85 -4.29 -6.40 -16.12
N GLY A 86 -3.10 -6.64 -16.70
CA GLY A 86 -2.67 -7.98 -17.07
C GLY A 86 -2.53 -8.89 -15.84
N ASN A 87 -1.75 -8.46 -14.86
CA ASN A 87 -1.34 -9.27 -13.70
C ASN A 87 -2.51 -9.71 -12.78
N VAL A 88 -3.67 -9.03 -12.80
CA VAL A 88 -4.92 -9.51 -12.12
C VAL A 88 -5.27 -10.93 -12.54
N ASN A 89 -4.98 -11.29 -13.79
CA ASN A 89 -5.34 -12.58 -14.36
C ASN A 89 -4.29 -13.66 -14.09
N SER A 90 -3.14 -13.35 -13.51
CA SER A 90 -2.04 -14.32 -13.30
C SER A 90 -2.49 -15.53 -12.44
N VAL A 91 -3.15 -15.29 -11.30
CA VAL A 91 -3.68 -16.36 -10.43
C VAL A 91 -4.79 -17.18 -11.14
N PRO A 92 -5.83 -16.58 -11.76
CA PRO A 92 -6.76 -17.30 -12.63
C PRO A 92 -6.10 -18.14 -13.73
N VAL A 93 -5.07 -17.62 -14.41
CA VAL A 93 -4.36 -18.35 -15.47
C VAL A 93 -3.59 -19.54 -14.90
N ILE A 94 -2.86 -19.36 -13.79
CA ILE A 94 -2.14 -20.44 -13.12
C ILE A 94 -3.10 -21.53 -12.64
N LYS A 95 -4.27 -21.17 -12.08
CA LYS A 95 -5.32 -22.14 -11.71
C LYS A 95 -5.96 -22.86 -12.92
N CYS A 96 -6.01 -22.21 -14.09
CA CYS A 96 -6.62 -22.81 -15.29
C CYS A 96 -5.67 -23.69 -16.11
N LEU A 97 -4.40 -23.29 -16.24
CA LEU A 97 -3.40 -23.89 -17.13
C LEU A 97 -2.18 -24.51 -16.42
N GLY A 98 -1.98 -24.23 -15.13
CA GLY A 98 -0.71 -24.47 -14.43
C GLY A 98 0.32 -23.37 -14.70
N ILE A 99 1.35 -23.30 -13.84
CA ILE A 99 2.34 -22.20 -13.86
C ILE A 99 3.18 -22.20 -15.14
N GLY A 100 3.71 -23.35 -15.58
CA GLY A 100 4.55 -23.47 -16.78
C GLY A 100 3.82 -23.11 -18.08
N LEU A 101 2.67 -23.75 -18.35
CA LEU A 101 1.92 -23.49 -19.58
C LEU A 101 1.30 -22.08 -19.58
N GLY A 102 0.76 -21.64 -18.43
CA GLY A 102 0.23 -20.29 -18.27
C GLY A 102 1.27 -19.22 -18.57
N SER A 103 2.46 -19.32 -17.96
CA SER A 103 3.52 -18.33 -18.10
C SER A 103 4.09 -18.24 -19.51
N LEU A 104 4.27 -19.38 -20.16
CA LEU A 104 4.73 -19.44 -21.55
C LEU A 104 3.81 -18.64 -22.50
N PHE A 105 2.49 -18.81 -22.37
CA PHE A 105 1.53 -18.13 -23.24
C PHE A 105 1.56 -16.61 -23.07
N TRP A 106 1.55 -16.08 -21.84
CA TRP A 106 1.56 -14.62 -21.66
C TRP A 106 2.90 -14.02 -22.07
N ASN A 107 4.02 -14.70 -21.79
CA ASN A 107 5.35 -14.19 -22.15
C ASN A 107 5.53 -14.12 -23.67
N ILE A 108 5.11 -15.13 -24.43
CA ILE A 108 5.32 -15.11 -25.89
C ILE A 108 4.35 -14.14 -26.58
N ILE A 109 3.13 -13.95 -26.08
CA ILE A 109 2.26 -12.88 -26.57
C ILE A 109 2.82 -11.50 -26.20
N GLY A 110 3.38 -11.34 -25.00
CA GLY A 110 4.06 -10.12 -24.56
C GLY A 110 5.30 -9.79 -25.40
N LEU A 111 6.07 -10.81 -25.78
CA LEU A 111 7.18 -10.71 -26.74
C LEU A 111 6.68 -10.19 -28.08
N ILE A 112 5.68 -10.83 -28.69
CA ILE A 112 5.17 -10.45 -30.02
C ILE A 112 4.66 -9.01 -30.02
N VAL A 113 3.93 -8.61 -28.98
CA VAL A 113 3.38 -7.26 -28.85
C VAL A 113 4.49 -6.23 -28.61
N GLY A 114 5.37 -6.46 -27.63
CA GLY A 114 6.46 -5.52 -27.31
C GLY A 114 7.48 -5.35 -28.43
N TRP A 115 7.94 -6.47 -29.02
CA TRP A 115 8.79 -6.44 -30.20
C TRP A 115 8.09 -5.76 -31.38
N GLY A 116 6.81 -6.04 -31.62
CA GLY A 116 6.03 -5.40 -32.68
C GLY A 116 5.90 -3.88 -32.51
N ILE A 117 5.74 -3.41 -31.27
CA ILE A 117 5.72 -1.98 -30.95
C ILE A 117 7.06 -1.32 -31.29
N ALA A 118 8.18 -1.89 -30.82
CA ALA A 118 9.52 -1.37 -31.09
C ALA A 118 9.86 -1.41 -32.60
N ARG A 119 9.61 -2.54 -33.27
CA ARG A 119 9.93 -2.78 -34.69
C ARG A 119 9.16 -1.86 -35.65
N PHE A 120 7.90 -1.58 -35.35
CA PHE A 120 6.97 -0.92 -36.27
C PHE A 120 6.51 0.47 -35.80
N GLY A 121 6.99 0.95 -34.65
CA GLY A 121 6.62 2.26 -34.08
C GLY A 121 5.13 2.39 -33.77
N TRP A 122 4.50 1.32 -33.28
CA TRP A 122 3.07 1.36 -32.96
C TRP A 122 2.78 2.40 -31.86
N PHE A 123 1.58 3.01 -31.91
CA PHE A 123 1.11 4.00 -30.94
C PHE A 123 1.94 5.30 -30.86
N GLY A 124 2.70 5.66 -31.89
CA GLY A 124 3.45 6.93 -31.96
C GLY A 124 4.82 6.88 -31.28
N VAL A 125 5.35 5.66 -31.10
CA VAL A 125 6.74 5.36 -30.76
C VAL A 125 7.58 5.40 -32.04
N LYS A 126 8.87 5.78 -31.96
CA LYS A 126 9.77 5.72 -33.12
C LYS A 126 10.14 4.26 -33.42
N PRO A 127 10.06 3.81 -34.69
CA PRO A 127 10.55 2.47 -35.04
C PRO A 127 12.05 2.36 -34.80
N GLU A 128 12.45 1.34 -34.04
CA GLU A 128 13.84 0.91 -33.93
C GLU A 128 14.26 0.11 -35.18
N VAL A 129 15.56 -0.05 -35.42
CA VAL A 129 16.09 -0.93 -36.48
C VAL A 129 17.40 -1.58 -36.03
N PRO A 130 17.43 -2.90 -35.78
CA PRO A 130 18.60 -3.57 -35.28
C PRO A 130 19.64 -3.74 -36.38
N SER A 131 20.91 -3.82 -35.98
CA SER A 131 22.07 -3.99 -36.88
C SER A 131 21.95 -5.20 -37.82
N ASN A 132 21.26 -6.27 -37.42
CA ASN A 132 20.96 -7.43 -38.27
C ASN A 132 19.49 -7.86 -38.16
N ILE A 133 18.68 -7.33 -39.07
CA ILE A 133 17.24 -7.61 -39.18
C ILE A 133 16.96 -9.10 -39.37
N PHE A 134 17.73 -9.81 -40.21
CA PHE A 134 17.48 -11.23 -40.49
C PHE A 134 17.65 -12.09 -39.23
N LEU A 135 18.73 -11.87 -38.48
CA LEU A 135 19.00 -12.61 -37.25
C LEU A 135 17.93 -12.32 -36.16
N ASN A 136 17.49 -11.07 -36.05
CA ASN A 136 16.41 -10.68 -35.13
C ASN A 136 15.09 -11.41 -35.45
N TYR A 137 14.65 -11.40 -36.72
CA TYR A 137 13.42 -12.08 -37.14
C TYR A 137 13.50 -13.61 -36.97
N VAL A 138 14.68 -14.21 -37.20
CA VAL A 138 14.91 -15.64 -36.92
C VAL A 138 14.82 -15.93 -35.42
N GLY A 139 15.39 -15.08 -34.56
CA GLY A 139 15.28 -15.20 -33.10
C GLY A 139 13.84 -15.13 -32.61
N VAL A 140 13.06 -14.15 -33.09
CA VAL A 140 11.63 -14.01 -32.80
C VAL A 140 10.85 -15.24 -33.29
N PHE A 141 11.11 -15.71 -34.51
CA PHE A 141 10.48 -16.91 -35.07
C PHE A 141 10.75 -18.16 -34.22
N LEU A 142 11.99 -18.35 -33.73
CA LEU A 142 12.35 -19.46 -32.84
C LEU A 142 11.64 -19.35 -31.48
N CYS A 143 11.63 -18.16 -30.87
CA CYS A 143 10.90 -17.89 -29.62
C CYS A 143 9.40 -18.20 -29.76
N VAL A 144 8.74 -17.76 -30.84
CA VAL A 144 7.32 -18.06 -31.10
C VAL A 144 7.10 -19.56 -31.41
N SER A 145 8.01 -20.18 -32.16
CA SER A 145 7.94 -21.61 -32.49
C SER A 145 8.02 -22.51 -31.26
N SER A 146 8.60 -22.03 -30.15
CA SER A 146 8.65 -22.79 -28.89
C SER A 146 7.27 -23.15 -28.34
N ILE A 147 6.22 -22.34 -28.59
CA ILE A 147 4.83 -22.66 -28.22
C ILE A 147 4.45 -24.06 -28.72
N PHE A 148 4.75 -24.36 -29.99
CA PHE A 148 4.37 -25.64 -30.60
C PHE A 148 5.07 -26.83 -29.95
N LEU A 149 6.28 -26.66 -29.42
CA LEU A 149 6.99 -27.72 -28.68
C LEU A 149 6.38 -27.93 -27.29
N PHE A 150 6.06 -26.86 -26.57
CA PHE A 150 5.47 -26.93 -25.23
C PHE A 150 3.99 -27.35 -25.23
N LEU A 151 3.26 -27.18 -26.34
CA LEU A 151 1.89 -27.69 -26.49
C LEU A 151 1.79 -29.23 -26.38
N PHE A 152 2.90 -29.96 -26.56
CA PHE A 152 3.01 -31.42 -26.39
C PHE A 152 3.65 -31.84 -25.05
N VAL A 153 3.81 -30.90 -24.10
CA VAL A 153 4.21 -31.21 -22.72
C VAL A 153 2.96 -31.42 -21.88
N ASP A 154 2.67 -32.68 -21.57
CA ASP A 154 1.58 -33.05 -20.69
C ASP A 154 1.89 -32.64 -19.24
N ALA A 155 1.15 -31.64 -18.73
CA ALA A 155 1.17 -31.25 -17.34
C ALA A 155 0.21 -32.13 -16.52
N GLU A 156 0.66 -33.30 -16.09
CA GLU A 156 -0.07 -34.17 -15.17
C GLU A 156 -0.07 -33.58 -13.75
N MET A 157 -1.07 -32.75 -13.45
CA MET A 157 -1.38 -32.36 -12.06
C MET A 157 -1.69 -33.63 -11.25
N THR A 158 -0.75 -34.04 -10.39
CA THR A 158 -0.87 -35.29 -9.63
C THR A 158 -1.85 -35.07 -8.48
N GLN A 159 -2.92 -35.87 -8.39
CA GLN A 159 -3.97 -35.71 -7.36
C GLN A 159 -3.46 -35.80 -5.91
N GLU A 160 -2.28 -36.39 -5.69
CA GLU A 160 -1.64 -36.49 -4.38
C GLU A 160 -1.25 -35.12 -3.77
N GLU A 161 -0.94 -34.09 -4.57
CA GLU A 161 -0.65 -32.75 -4.04
C GLU A 161 -1.91 -32.01 -3.56
N GLN A 162 -3.10 -32.37 -4.03
CA GLN A 162 -4.35 -31.82 -3.47
C GLN A 162 -4.58 -32.29 -2.03
N GLY A 163 -4.06 -33.47 -1.64
CA GLY A 163 -4.15 -33.97 -0.26
C GLY A 163 -3.32 -33.14 0.72
N SER A 164 -2.05 -32.89 0.40
CA SER A 164 -1.12 -32.19 1.31
C SER A 164 -1.39 -30.68 1.43
N ILE A 165 -1.97 -30.06 0.41
CA ILE A 165 -2.47 -28.67 0.48
C ILE A 165 -3.77 -28.62 1.29
N SER A 166 -4.61 -29.66 1.25
CA SER A 166 -5.91 -29.68 1.96
C SER A 166 -5.80 -29.77 3.50
N GLU A 167 -4.66 -30.17 4.06
CA GLU A 167 -4.48 -30.28 5.52
C GLU A 167 -4.08 -28.96 6.21
N ARG A 168 -3.71 -27.91 5.47
CA ARG A 168 -3.32 -26.61 6.04
C ARG A 168 -4.45 -25.59 6.00
N SER A 169 -5.44 -25.83 6.84
CA SER A 169 -6.55 -24.90 7.09
C SER A 169 -6.05 -23.48 7.40
N PRO A 170 -6.76 -22.42 6.94
CA PRO A 170 -6.75 -21.19 7.71
C PRO A 170 -7.32 -21.52 9.10
N LEU A 171 -6.62 -21.11 10.16
CA LEU A 171 -7.18 -21.14 11.51
C LEU A 171 -8.33 -20.13 11.55
N ILE A 172 -9.54 -20.65 11.29
CA ILE A 172 -10.78 -19.99 11.68
C ILE A 172 -10.67 -19.74 13.19
N SER A 173 -11.03 -18.53 13.62
CA SER A 173 -11.14 -18.20 15.04
C SER A 173 -12.21 -19.09 15.67
N GLU A 174 -11.79 -20.18 16.33
CA GLU A 174 -12.68 -20.98 17.18
C GLU A 174 -13.24 -20.09 18.28
N SER A 175 -14.49 -19.67 18.10
CA SER A 175 -15.27 -18.92 19.10
C SER A 175 -16.78 -19.03 18.89
N ASN A 176 -17.22 -19.85 17.92
CA ASN A 176 -18.63 -20.09 17.61
C ASN A 176 -18.78 -21.41 16.85
N LEU A 177 -18.83 -22.54 17.56
CA LEU A 177 -19.55 -23.78 17.20
C LEU A 177 -19.28 -24.87 18.25
N THR A 178 -20.17 -25.01 19.22
CA THR A 178 -20.37 -26.27 19.93
C THR A 178 -21.86 -26.48 20.15
N VAL A 179 -22.29 -27.74 20.09
CA VAL A 179 -23.68 -28.25 20.14
C VAL A 179 -24.40 -28.31 18.78
N GLN A 180 -24.02 -29.29 17.96
CA GLN A 180 -24.84 -30.51 17.83
C GLN A 180 -24.05 -31.64 17.15
N ASN A 181 -24.20 -32.86 17.68
CA ASN A 181 -23.62 -34.07 17.07
C ASN A 181 -24.31 -34.39 15.74
N SER A 182 -23.63 -34.12 14.64
CA SER A 182 -23.89 -34.74 13.33
C SER A 182 -22.62 -34.65 12.51
N GLN A 183 -22.13 -35.80 12.02
CA GLN A 183 -21.02 -35.86 11.06
C GLN A 183 -21.48 -35.34 9.70
N VAL A 184 -21.60 -34.02 9.56
CA VAL A 184 -21.68 -33.35 8.27
C VAL A 184 -20.23 -33.06 7.86
N PRO A 185 -19.69 -33.69 6.80
CA PRO A 185 -18.38 -33.30 6.30
C PRO A 185 -18.45 -31.84 5.87
N LEU A 186 -17.54 -31.00 6.37
CA LEU A 186 -17.32 -29.66 5.81
C LEU A 186 -16.79 -29.84 4.39
N THR A 187 -17.70 -29.89 3.43
CA THR A 187 -17.40 -29.96 2.01
C THR A 187 -16.72 -28.66 1.61
N LYS A 188 -15.38 -28.68 1.50
CA LYS A 188 -14.55 -27.59 0.96
C LYS A 188 -15.23 -27.08 -0.29
N GLU A 189 -15.75 -25.85 -0.25
CA GLU A 189 -16.54 -25.33 -1.35
C GLU A 189 -15.61 -25.12 -2.54
N LYS A 190 -15.66 -26.03 -3.52
CA LYS A 190 -14.72 -26.05 -4.64
C LYS A 190 -14.63 -24.68 -5.29
N ASP A 191 -13.41 -24.27 -5.64
CA ASP A 191 -13.16 -23.02 -6.33
C ASP A 191 -13.99 -22.96 -7.63
N ILE A 192 -14.37 -21.77 -8.09
CA ILE A 192 -15.10 -21.60 -9.35
C ILE A 192 -14.33 -22.23 -10.52
N PHE A 193 -12.98 -22.21 -10.46
CA PHE A 193 -12.10 -22.83 -11.44
C PHE A 193 -12.08 -24.36 -11.35
N GLU A 194 -12.35 -24.95 -10.19
CA GLU A 194 -12.45 -26.40 -9.99
C GLU A 194 -13.85 -26.94 -10.32
N LYS A 195 -14.88 -26.10 -10.22
CA LYS A 195 -16.27 -26.41 -10.63
C LYS A 195 -16.46 -26.42 -12.16
N MET A 196 -15.53 -25.85 -12.94
CA MET A 196 -15.62 -25.78 -14.40
C MET A 196 -15.18 -27.07 -15.12
N ASN A 197 -15.82 -27.36 -16.26
CA ASN A 197 -15.39 -28.40 -17.20
C ASN A 197 -13.94 -28.15 -17.66
N PRO A 198 -13.04 -29.17 -17.64
CA PRO A 198 -11.65 -29.03 -18.08
C PRO A 198 -11.44 -28.35 -19.44
N LYS A 199 -12.34 -28.57 -20.42
CA LYS A 199 -12.26 -27.90 -21.74
C LYS A 199 -12.50 -26.39 -21.61
N THR A 200 -13.59 -26.00 -20.93
CA THR A 200 -13.93 -24.59 -20.67
C THR A 200 -12.85 -23.89 -19.85
N ARG A 201 -12.32 -24.57 -18.82
CA ARG A 201 -11.22 -24.06 -17.99
C ARG A 201 -9.97 -23.79 -18.82
N ARG A 202 -9.58 -24.71 -19.72
CA ARG A 202 -8.42 -24.52 -20.61
C ARG A 202 -8.63 -23.35 -21.58
N ILE A 203 -9.82 -23.24 -22.20
CA ILE A 203 -10.16 -22.13 -23.11
C ILE A 203 -10.09 -20.78 -22.38
N LEU A 204 -10.71 -20.67 -21.20
CA LEU A 204 -10.68 -19.46 -20.38
C LEU A 204 -9.25 -19.10 -19.97
N GLY A 205 -8.48 -20.07 -19.49
CA GLY A 205 -7.08 -19.87 -19.12
C GLY A 205 -6.22 -19.36 -20.28
N THR A 206 -6.40 -19.92 -21.49
CA THR A 206 -5.68 -19.45 -22.69
C THR A 206 -6.09 -18.03 -23.07
N PHE A 207 -7.39 -17.70 -23.06
CA PHE A 207 -7.87 -16.34 -23.35
C PHE A 207 -7.31 -15.31 -22.36
N LEU A 208 -7.38 -15.60 -21.06
CA LEU A 208 -6.83 -14.75 -20.00
C LEU A 208 -5.31 -14.61 -20.11
N SER A 209 -4.59 -15.66 -20.51
CA SER A 209 -3.14 -15.62 -20.71
C SER A 209 -2.74 -14.77 -21.92
N ILE A 210 -3.49 -14.87 -23.04
CA ILE A 210 -3.29 -13.98 -24.21
C ILE A 210 -3.53 -12.52 -23.82
N PHE A 211 -4.63 -12.22 -23.13
CA PHE A 211 -4.92 -10.87 -22.64
C PHE A 211 -3.82 -10.34 -21.71
N THR A 212 -3.34 -11.18 -20.78
CA THR A 212 -2.22 -10.86 -19.88
C THR A 212 -0.96 -10.52 -20.66
N GLY A 213 -0.63 -11.31 -21.70
CA GLY A 213 0.52 -11.09 -22.54
C GLY A 213 0.43 -9.77 -23.33
N VAL A 214 -0.73 -9.44 -23.90
CA VAL A 214 -0.93 -8.16 -24.59
C VAL A 214 -0.69 -6.99 -23.64
N MET A 215 -1.16 -7.08 -22.40
CA MET A 215 -0.92 -6.05 -21.37
C MET A 215 0.56 -5.98 -20.96
N PHE A 216 1.24 -7.11 -20.80
CA PHE A 216 2.68 -7.14 -20.49
C PHE A 216 3.57 -6.65 -21.63
N GLY A 217 3.17 -6.83 -22.89
CA GLY A 217 3.89 -6.27 -24.04
C GLY A 217 3.65 -4.78 -24.28
N SER A 218 2.58 -4.20 -23.71
CA SER A 218 2.17 -2.80 -23.96
C SER A 218 2.42 -1.85 -22.78
N ASN A 219 2.86 -2.35 -21.63
CA ASN A 219 3.12 -1.55 -20.42
C ASN A 219 4.25 -0.52 -20.57
N VAL A 220 5.21 -0.71 -21.48
CA VAL A 220 6.33 0.23 -21.71
C VAL A 220 5.96 1.39 -22.67
N ILE A 221 4.90 1.25 -23.49
CA ILE A 221 4.46 2.28 -24.45
C ILE A 221 4.41 3.69 -23.84
N PRO A 222 3.86 3.91 -22.62
CA PRO A 222 3.74 5.27 -22.08
C PRO A 222 5.08 5.89 -21.65
N ILE A 223 6.13 5.08 -21.43
CA ILE A 223 7.50 5.57 -21.18
C ILE A 223 8.17 5.91 -22.52
N LEU A 224 8.12 4.99 -23.49
CA LEU A 224 8.59 5.18 -24.87
C LEU A 224 8.04 6.46 -25.50
N TYR A 225 6.71 6.61 -25.52
CA TYR A 225 6.05 7.77 -26.10
C TYR A 225 6.50 9.08 -25.45
N LEU A 226 6.78 9.07 -24.15
CA LEU A 226 7.30 10.23 -23.43
C LEU A 226 8.72 10.59 -23.91
N GLN A 227 9.62 9.61 -23.97
CA GLN A 227 11.00 9.78 -24.43
C GLN A 227 11.11 10.19 -25.89
N ASP A 228 10.19 9.73 -26.73
CA ASP A 228 10.22 9.99 -28.16
C ASP A 228 9.69 11.36 -28.56
N ASN A 229 8.67 11.85 -27.85
CA ASN A 229 7.91 13.04 -28.23
C ASN A 229 8.20 14.26 -27.34
N TYR A 230 8.96 14.08 -26.24
CA TYR A 230 9.29 15.16 -25.31
C TYR A 230 10.78 15.11 -24.91
N ASP A 231 11.35 16.28 -24.61
CA ASP A 231 12.71 16.40 -24.10
C ASP A 231 12.77 15.98 -22.62
N VAL A 232 13.02 14.68 -22.41
CA VAL A 232 13.03 14.02 -21.10
C VAL A 232 14.20 13.01 -21.00
N SER A 233 14.43 12.49 -19.79
CA SER A 233 15.51 11.53 -19.54
C SER A 233 15.36 10.25 -20.37
N GLN A 234 16.45 9.82 -21.00
CA GLN A 234 16.50 8.56 -21.74
C GLN A 234 16.76 7.35 -20.82
N ASP A 235 17.11 7.59 -19.55
CA ASP A 235 17.26 6.53 -18.54
C ASP A 235 15.88 6.08 -18.02
N TYR A 236 15.53 4.82 -18.30
CA TYR A 236 14.28 4.20 -17.88
C TYR A 236 14.13 4.14 -16.35
N THR A 237 15.24 4.08 -15.62
CA THR A 237 15.23 3.98 -14.15
C THR A 237 14.65 5.24 -13.49
N ASP A 238 14.71 6.40 -14.14
CA ASP A 238 14.07 7.64 -13.66
C ASP A 238 12.54 7.53 -13.59
N TYR A 239 11.92 6.73 -14.46
CA TYR A 239 10.47 6.52 -14.48
C TYR A 239 9.99 5.45 -13.50
N THR A 240 10.90 4.68 -12.88
CA THR A 240 10.58 3.51 -12.02
C THR A 240 9.55 3.83 -10.94
N PHE A 241 9.67 4.97 -10.26
CA PHE A 241 8.75 5.33 -9.19
C PHE A 241 7.37 5.74 -9.71
N SER A 242 7.34 6.45 -10.85
CA SER A 242 6.09 6.82 -11.51
C SER A 242 5.34 5.58 -12.01
N TYR A 243 6.07 4.66 -12.63
CA TYR A 243 5.56 3.38 -13.13
C TYR A 243 5.07 2.46 -12.01
N SER A 244 5.88 2.23 -10.97
CA SER A 244 5.48 1.39 -9.81
C SER A 244 4.35 2.01 -8.97
N THR A 245 4.22 3.34 -8.93
CA THR A 245 3.06 4.04 -8.35
C THR A 245 1.78 3.73 -9.15
N GLY A 246 1.87 3.69 -10.50
CA GLY A 246 0.78 3.24 -11.37
C GLY A 246 0.39 1.79 -11.13
N ILE A 247 1.37 0.90 -10.93
CA ILE A 247 1.15 -0.51 -10.58
C ILE A 247 0.29 -0.64 -9.32
N LEU A 248 0.71 0.04 -8.24
CA LEU A 248 0.05 -0.01 -6.94
C LEU A 248 -1.36 0.60 -6.99
N LEU A 249 -1.54 1.75 -7.64
CA LEU A 249 -2.86 2.40 -7.79
C LEU A 249 -3.84 1.53 -8.58
N GLY A 250 -3.40 0.90 -9.67
CA GLY A 250 -4.22 -0.07 -10.39
C GLY A 250 -4.64 -1.24 -9.50
N SER A 251 -3.72 -1.76 -8.68
CA SER A 251 -3.98 -2.95 -7.88
C SER A 251 -4.90 -2.63 -6.72
N PHE A 252 -4.74 -1.45 -6.10
CA PHE A 252 -5.67 -0.88 -5.14
C PHE A 252 -7.09 -0.75 -5.72
N LEU A 253 -7.23 -0.24 -6.96
CA LEU A 253 -8.52 -0.11 -7.63
C LEU A 253 -9.20 -1.47 -7.84
N TYR A 254 -8.47 -2.47 -8.38
CA TYR A 254 -9.01 -3.82 -8.55
C TYR A 254 -9.39 -4.47 -7.21
N PHE A 255 -8.56 -4.30 -6.18
CA PHE A 255 -8.83 -4.83 -4.85
C PHE A 255 -10.04 -4.15 -4.18
N LEU A 256 -10.22 -2.83 -4.36
CA LEU A 256 -11.38 -2.09 -3.90
C LEU A 256 -12.66 -2.56 -4.59
N ILE A 257 -12.65 -2.71 -5.92
CA ILE A 257 -13.78 -3.25 -6.71
C ILE A 257 -14.13 -4.66 -6.23
N TYR A 258 -13.13 -5.53 -6.05
CA TYR A 258 -13.31 -6.88 -5.51
C TYR A 258 -13.97 -6.87 -4.12
N CYS A 259 -13.51 -6.01 -3.20
CA CYS A 259 -14.10 -5.87 -1.87
C CYS A 259 -15.56 -5.39 -1.92
N ILE A 260 -15.91 -4.50 -2.86
CA ILE A 260 -17.29 -4.04 -3.08
C ILE A 260 -18.16 -5.19 -3.61
N ILE A 261 -17.70 -5.92 -4.63
CA ILE A 261 -18.41 -7.07 -5.23
C ILE A 261 -18.65 -8.17 -4.18
N LYS A 262 -17.64 -8.50 -3.36
CA LYS A 262 -17.73 -9.46 -2.26
C LYS A 262 -18.43 -8.91 -1.01
N LYS A 263 -19.07 -7.72 -1.07
CA LYS A 263 -19.81 -7.08 0.03
C LYS A 263 -19.00 -7.02 1.35
N ASN A 264 -17.74 -6.58 1.26
CA ASN A 264 -16.77 -6.51 2.35
C ASN A 264 -16.48 -7.86 3.05
N LYS A 265 -16.54 -8.97 2.29
CA LYS A 265 -16.07 -10.30 2.69
C LYS A 265 -15.03 -10.83 1.69
N PRO A 266 -13.88 -10.16 1.51
CA PRO A 266 -12.84 -10.64 0.60
C PRO A 266 -12.12 -11.87 1.16
N ASP A 267 -11.76 -12.80 0.28
CA ASP A 267 -11.04 -14.02 0.67
C ASP A 267 -9.54 -13.73 0.81
N ILE A 268 -9.04 -13.83 2.05
CA ILE A 268 -7.71 -13.36 2.43
C ILE A 268 -6.97 -14.44 3.22
N TYR A 269 -5.74 -14.71 2.79
CA TYR A 269 -4.87 -15.73 3.33
C TYR A 269 -3.67 -15.06 4.02
N PRO A 270 -3.61 -15.02 5.36
CA PRO A 270 -2.57 -14.26 6.07
C PRO A 270 -1.15 -14.76 5.80
N GLN A 271 -1.01 -16.06 5.50
CA GLN A 271 0.27 -16.74 5.28
C GLN A 271 0.91 -16.41 3.92
N SER A 272 0.14 -15.94 2.93
CA SER A 272 0.69 -15.54 1.62
C SER A 272 1.13 -14.08 1.56
N ILE A 273 0.95 -13.32 2.65
CA ILE A 273 1.35 -11.90 2.73
C ILE A 273 2.87 -11.73 2.63
N LEU A 274 3.63 -12.34 3.55
CA LEU A 274 5.09 -12.18 3.56
C LEU A 274 5.75 -12.78 2.30
N PRO A 275 5.35 -13.98 1.82
CA PRO A 275 5.74 -14.46 0.50
C PRO A 275 5.38 -13.50 -0.65
N GLY A 276 4.18 -12.91 -0.64
CA GLY A 276 3.74 -11.95 -1.66
C GLY A 276 4.57 -10.66 -1.71
N LEU A 277 4.96 -10.12 -0.55
CA LEU A 277 5.91 -9.01 -0.48
C LEU A 277 7.25 -9.38 -1.13
N ILE A 278 7.77 -10.59 -0.86
CA ILE A 278 9.01 -11.09 -1.47
C ILE A 278 8.86 -11.23 -3.00
N VAL A 279 7.74 -11.77 -3.49
CA VAL A 279 7.44 -11.82 -4.95
C VAL A 279 7.49 -10.42 -5.57
N GLY A 280 6.93 -9.41 -4.90
CA GLY A 280 6.94 -8.03 -5.36
C GLY A 280 8.34 -7.41 -5.40
N LEU A 281 9.14 -7.63 -4.36
CA LEU A 281 10.54 -7.19 -4.31
C LEU A 281 11.37 -7.87 -5.43
N MET A 282 11.22 -9.18 -5.59
CA MET A 282 11.89 -9.95 -6.66
C MET A 282 11.51 -9.43 -8.05
N TRP A 283 10.22 -9.18 -8.29
CA TRP A 283 9.74 -8.65 -9.55
C TRP A 283 10.30 -7.26 -9.86
N GLN A 284 10.34 -6.37 -8.87
CA GLN A 284 10.88 -5.02 -9.10
C GLN A 284 12.40 -5.02 -9.30
N ILE A 285 13.16 -5.91 -8.65
CA ILE A 285 14.59 -6.10 -8.95
C ILE A 285 14.75 -6.50 -10.43
N ALA A 286 13.98 -7.47 -10.91
CA ALA A 286 13.98 -7.86 -12.32
C ALA A 286 13.60 -6.71 -13.26
N ASN A 287 12.53 -5.96 -12.96
CA ASN A 287 12.11 -4.80 -13.75
C ASN A 287 13.18 -3.71 -13.79
N THR A 288 13.96 -3.54 -12.72
CA THR A 288 15.03 -2.54 -12.64
C THR A 288 16.21 -2.95 -13.51
N CYS A 289 16.60 -4.23 -13.46
CA CYS A 289 17.60 -4.77 -14.37
C CYS A 289 17.14 -4.70 -15.84
N PHE A 290 15.87 -4.97 -16.12
CA PHE A 290 15.27 -4.74 -17.45
C PHE A 290 15.37 -3.27 -17.87
N PHE A 291 14.95 -2.33 -17.03
CA PHE A 291 15.02 -0.89 -17.33
C PHE A 291 16.46 -0.41 -17.55
N ILE A 292 17.44 -0.87 -16.77
CA ILE A 292 18.86 -0.58 -17.01
C ILE A 292 19.29 -1.08 -18.39
N ALA A 293 18.96 -2.34 -18.74
CA ALA A 293 19.31 -2.89 -20.04
C ALA A 293 18.63 -2.12 -21.19
N THR A 294 17.34 -1.82 -21.08
CA THR A 294 16.55 -1.08 -22.08
C THR A 294 16.91 0.41 -22.21
N SER A 295 17.59 0.99 -21.22
CA SER A 295 18.15 2.35 -21.35
C SER A 295 19.36 2.41 -22.28
N ASN A 296 19.97 1.26 -22.57
CA ASN A 296 21.26 1.14 -23.24
C ASN A 296 21.25 0.17 -24.45
N LEU A 297 20.21 -0.65 -24.61
CA LEU A 297 20.00 -1.60 -25.70
C LEU A 297 18.62 -1.38 -26.33
N ASP A 298 18.55 -1.51 -27.65
CA ASP A 298 17.30 -1.53 -28.42
C ASP A 298 16.26 -2.48 -27.81
N GLN A 299 15.01 -2.05 -27.78
CA GLN A 299 13.89 -2.86 -27.28
C GLN A 299 13.62 -4.09 -28.13
N GLU A 300 13.89 -4.01 -29.44
CA GLU A 300 13.92 -5.17 -30.32
C GLU A 300 14.87 -6.30 -29.86
N ILE A 301 15.88 -6.00 -29.04
CA ILE A 301 16.83 -6.96 -28.45
C ILE A 301 16.36 -7.39 -27.04
N THR A 302 15.96 -6.42 -26.20
CA THR A 302 15.62 -6.70 -24.79
C THR A 302 14.31 -7.47 -24.60
N PHE A 303 13.26 -7.18 -25.38
CA PHE A 303 11.94 -7.82 -25.23
C PHE A 303 11.96 -9.34 -25.49
N PRO A 304 12.60 -9.85 -26.57
CA PRO A 304 12.74 -11.28 -26.77
C PRO A 304 13.43 -12.00 -25.60
N ILE A 305 14.50 -11.41 -25.05
CA ILE A 305 15.28 -12.01 -23.97
C ILE A 305 14.47 -12.02 -22.65
N VAL A 306 13.88 -10.89 -22.26
CA VAL A 306 13.11 -10.77 -21.01
C VAL A 306 11.81 -11.58 -21.02
N ASN A 307 11.26 -11.92 -22.18
CA ASN A 307 10.08 -12.78 -22.24
C ASN A 307 10.42 -14.27 -22.42
N CYS A 308 11.41 -14.64 -23.24
CA CYS A 308 11.78 -16.06 -23.42
C CYS A 308 12.64 -16.61 -22.26
N GLY A 309 13.49 -15.80 -21.63
CA GLY A 309 14.35 -16.19 -20.51
C GLY A 309 13.58 -16.73 -19.28
N PRO A 310 12.54 -16.02 -18.78
CA PRO A 310 11.70 -16.51 -17.69
C PRO A 310 11.03 -17.86 -17.97
N CYS A 311 10.66 -18.14 -19.22
CA CYS A 311 10.06 -19.42 -19.60
C CYS A 311 11.04 -20.58 -19.39
N ALA A 312 12.31 -20.40 -19.77
CA ALA A 312 13.35 -21.41 -19.54
C ALA A 312 13.58 -21.64 -18.04
N VAL A 313 13.63 -20.56 -17.25
CA VAL A 313 13.83 -20.63 -15.79
C VAL A 313 12.63 -21.29 -15.09
N ALA A 314 11.40 -20.91 -15.42
CA ALA A 314 10.18 -21.52 -14.89
C ALA A 314 10.08 -23.02 -15.25
N PHE A 315 10.52 -23.40 -16.46
CA PHE A 315 10.57 -24.80 -16.87
C PHE A 315 11.62 -25.62 -16.10
N ILE A 316 12.82 -25.06 -15.87
CA ILE A 316 13.86 -25.67 -15.03
C ILE A 316 13.35 -25.85 -13.59
N ILE A 317 12.66 -24.85 -13.04
CA ILE A 317 12.01 -24.94 -11.72
C ILE A 317 10.94 -26.05 -11.72
N GLY A 318 10.08 -26.13 -12.74
CA GLY A 318 9.07 -27.20 -12.88
C GLY A 318 9.67 -28.62 -12.93
N LEU A 319 10.85 -28.78 -13.55
CA LEU A 319 11.62 -30.03 -13.52
C LEU A 319 12.19 -30.34 -12.13
N ILE A 320 12.80 -29.36 -11.45
CA ILE A 320 13.36 -29.52 -10.10
C ILE A 320 12.29 -29.96 -9.10
N TYR A 321 11.10 -29.34 -9.16
CA TYR A 321 9.97 -29.67 -8.31
C TYR A 321 9.12 -30.87 -8.79
N LYS A 322 9.56 -31.58 -9.84
CA LYS A 322 8.89 -32.76 -10.42
C LYS A 322 7.44 -32.54 -10.90
N GLU A 323 7.05 -31.28 -11.17
CA GLU A 323 5.80 -30.97 -11.88
C GLU A 323 5.84 -31.49 -13.32
N ILE A 324 7.04 -31.54 -13.90
CA ILE A 324 7.30 -31.99 -15.27
C ILE A 324 8.09 -33.30 -15.20
N LYS A 325 7.45 -34.43 -15.54
CA LYS A 325 8.06 -35.77 -15.52
C LYS A 325 8.30 -36.28 -16.95
N GLY A 326 9.43 -36.97 -17.18
CA GLY A 326 9.68 -37.74 -18.42
C GLY A 326 10.99 -37.41 -19.15
N ARG A 327 11.71 -38.45 -19.61
CA ARG A 327 13.00 -38.33 -20.33
C ARG A 327 12.93 -37.46 -21.61
N ARG A 328 11.77 -37.44 -22.29
CA ARG A 328 11.54 -36.65 -23.52
C ARG A 328 11.68 -35.13 -23.28
N ASN A 329 11.32 -34.67 -22.09
CA ASN A 329 11.27 -33.25 -21.76
C ASN A 329 12.66 -32.66 -21.45
N LEU A 330 13.63 -33.52 -21.10
CA LEU A 330 15.02 -33.12 -20.82
C LEU A 330 15.81 -32.75 -22.09
N PHE A 331 15.43 -33.33 -23.24
CA PHE A 331 16.12 -33.11 -24.52
C PHE A 331 15.94 -31.68 -25.04
N PHE A 332 14.76 -31.09 -24.86
CA PHE A 332 14.45 -29.72 -25.29
C PHE A 332 15.13 -28.63 -24.45
N VAL A 333 15.63 -28.95 -23.25
CA VAL A 333 16.35 -28.01 -22.38
C VAL A 333 17.73 -27.67 -22.94
N PHE A 334 18.46 -28.67 -23.45
CA PHE A 334 19.84 -28.50 -23.92
C PHE A 334 19.95 -27.71 -25.23
N SER A 335 18.93 -27.75 -26.09
CA SER A 335 18.91 -27.02 -27.36
C SER A 335 18.65 -25.51 -27.22
N GLY A 336 17.99 -25.07 -26.14
CA GLY A 336 17.65 -23.65 -25.95
C GLY A 336 18.75 -22.78 -25.33
N ILE A 337 19.57 -23.37 -24.45
CA ILE A 337 20.53 -22.63 -23.61
C ILE A 337 21.83 -22.25 -24.35
N ILE A 338 22.18 -22.97 -25.41
CA ILE A 338 23.47 -22.81 -26.13
C ILE A 338 23.48 -21.61 -27.10
N LEU A 339 22.32 -21.00 -27.40
CA LEU A 339 22.18 -19.95 -28.43
C LEU A 339 22.27 -18.50 -27.91
N THR A 340 22.65 -18.26 -26.65
CA THR A 340 22.42 -16.96 -25.99
C THR A 340 23.65 -16.28 -25.37
N MET A 341 24.89 -16.61 -25.74
CA MET A 341 26.09 -15.94 -25.20
C MET A 341 27.21 -15.77 -26.23
N ASP A 342 27.75 -14.54 -26.33
CA ASP A 342 29.07 -14.23 -26.88
C ASP A 342 29.68 -13.02 -26.11
N PRO A 343 30.99 -12.95 -25.79
CA PRO A 343 31.56 -11.96 -24.86
C PRO A 343 32.58 -10.98 -25.48
N ASN A 344 32.88 -9.85 -24.79
CA ASN A 344 34.24 -9.28 -24.51
C ASN A 344 34.28 -7.74 -24.43
N ILE A 345 34.18 -7.10 -23.24
CA ILE A 345 34.05 -5.62 -23.23
C ILE A 345 34.43 -4.83 -21.95
N THR A 346 34.95 -3.58 -22.12
CA THR A 346 35.41 -2.60 -21.09
C THR A 346 35.30 -1.08 -21.44
N THR A 347 34.63 -0.30 -20.56
CA THR A 347 34.89 1.06 -19.97
C THR A 347 34.58 2.46 -20.64
N THR A 348 33.55 3.19 -20.09
CA THR A 348 33.55 4.61 -19.54
C THR A 348 33.29 5.89 -20.43
N VAL A 349 32.68 7.07 -20.03
CA VAL A 349 31.54 7.56 -19.14
C VAL A 349 31.35 9.13 -19.27
N ILE A 350 30.19 9.85 -19.06
CA ILE A 350 29.80 10.63 -17.83
C ILE A 350 28.40 11.38 -17.75
N SER A 351 28.23 12.71 -17.99
CA SER A 351 27.09 13.61 -17.54
C SER A 351 26.81 14.86 -18.47
N THR A 352 25.77 15.75 -18.38
CA THR A 352 25.04 16.43 -17.25
C THR A 352 23.68 17.12 -17.65
N LEU A 353 22.85 17.58 -16.66
CA LEU A 353 21.44 18.11 -16.73
C LEU A 353 21.21 19.65 -16.87
N THR A 354 19.95 20.08 -17.14
CA THR A 354 19.30 21.26 -16.49
C THR A 354 17.73 21.25 -16.53
N THR A 355 17.03 22.05 -15.68
CA THR A 355 15.54 22.15 -15.58
C THR A 355 15.03 23.55 -15.14
N THR A 356 13.73 23.85 -15.27
CA THR A 356 13.07 25.11 -14.79
C THR A 356 11.67 24.89 -14.17
N THR A 357 11.22 25.81 -13.32
CA THR A 357 9.95 25.76 -12.53
C THR A 357 9.16 27.08 -12.57
N LEU A 358 7.86 27.04 -12.19
CA LEU A 358 6.94 28.21 -12.15
C LEU A 358 6.39 28.49 -10.74
N ALA A 359 5.85 29.70 -10.54
CA ALA A 359 5.61 30.36 -9.24
C ALA A 359 4.25 30.05 -8.55
N PRO A 360 4.09 30.33 -7.24
CA PRO A 360 2.89 29.98 -6.46
C PRO A 360 1.82 31.08 -6.35
N GLU A 361 0.55 30.67 -6.22
CA GLU A 361 -0.62 31.53 -5.96
C GLU A 361 -0.95 31.66 -4.45
N THR A 362 -1.51 32.80 -4.03
CA THR A 362 -1.92 33.10 -2.64
C THR A 362 -3.40 32.79 -2.37
N VAL A 363 -3.70 32.08 -1.27
CA VAL A 363 -5.07 31.64 -0.90
C VAL A 363 -5.75 32.61 0.08
N PRO A 364 -7.04 32.99 -0.12
CA PRO A 364 -7.76 33.89 0.80
C PRO A 364 -8.06 33.32 2.20
N ASN A 365 -8.01 34.17 3.23
CA ASN A 365 -8.26 33.81 4.64
C ASN A 365 -9.57 33.03 4.90
N TYR A 366 -10.68 33.38 4.23
CA TYR A 366 -11.98 32.72 4.45
C TYR A 366 -11.99 31.26 3.98
N VAL A 367 -11.24 30.95 2.92
CA VAL A 367 -11.03 29.57 2.44
C VAL A 367 -10.33 28.76 3.52
N GLY A 368 -9.36 29.37 4.22
CA GLY A 368 -8.67 28.76 5.36
C GLY A 368 -9.61 28.28 6.47
N PHE A 369 -10.58 29.10 6.88
CA PHE A 369 -11.56 28.73 7.91
C PHE A 369 -12.54 27.62 7.45
N ILE A 370 -12.91 27.61 6.18
CA ILE A 370 -13.74 26.53 5.59
C ILE A 370 -12.96 25.22 5.59
N CYS A 371 -11.70 25.23 5.12
CA CYS A 371 -10.82 24.06 5.13
C CYS A 371 -10.54 23.54 6.55
N LEU A 372 -10.39 24.44 7.53
CA LEU A 372 -10.23 24.07 8.93
C LEU A 372 -11.49 23.38 9.49
N SER A 373 -12.69 23.86 9.13
CA SER A 373 -13.96 23.26 9.53
C SER A 373 -14.14 21.86 8.93
N ILE A 374 -13.79 21.69 7.64
CA ILE A 374 -13.74 20.38 6.96
C ILE A 374 -12.76 19.45 7.70
N SER A 375 -11.56 19.93 8.02
CA SER A 375 -10.55 19.17 8.75
C SER A 375 -11.07 18.62 10.08
N ILE A 376 -11.68 19.48 10.90
CA ILE A 376 -12.27 19.13 12.20
C ILE A 376 -13.33 18.03 12.06
N LEU A 377 -14.26 18.17 11.10
CA LEU A 377 -15.34 17.20 10.88
C LEU A 377 -14.78 15.83 10.47
N PHE A 378 -13.84 15.81 9.53
CA PHE A 378 -13.26 14.55 9.03
C PHE A 378 -12.35 13.88 10.06
N LEU A 379 -11.48 14.63 10.75
CA LEU A 379 -10.60 14.09 11.79
C LEU A 379 -11.36 13.64 13.04
N GLY A 380 -12.45 14.33 13.41
CA GLY A 380 -13.30 13.91 14.54
C GLY A 380 -14.22 12.73 14.24
N SER A 381 -14.37 12.37 12.96
CA SER A 381 -15.24 11.29 12.50
C SER A 381 -14.47 10.11 11.88
N ASN A 382 -13.14 10.17 11.75
CA ASN A 382 -12.37 9.18 10.98
C ASN A 382 -12.49 7.75 11.54
N TYR A 383 -12.56 7.56 12.86
CA TYR A 383 -12.73 6.24 13.48
C TYR A 383 -14.20 5.77 13.55
N LEU A 384 -15.15 6.58 13.06
CA LEU A 384 -16.57 6.23 13.05
C LEU A 384 -16.90 4.95 12.25
N PRO A 385 -16.39 4.76 11.00
CA PRO A 385 -16.74 3.58 10.19
C PRO A 385 -16.24 2.28 10.81
N VAL A 386 -15.09 2.31 11.49
CA VAL A 386 -14.40 1.11 12.00
C VAL A 386 -14.91 0.64 13.35
N LYS A 387 -15.63 1.50 14.11
CA LYS A 387 -16.05 1.20 15.49
C LYS A 387 -16.89 -0.07 15.64
N LYS A 388 -17.68 -0.42 14.61
CA LYS A 388 -18.52 -1.63 14.58
C LYS A 388 -17.80 -2.89 14.10
N TYR A 389 -16.49 -2.81 13.81
CA TYR A 389 -15.70 -3.90 13.22
C TYR A 389 -14.53 -4.27 14.12
N GLN A 390 -14.23 -5.56 14.21
CA GLN A 390 -13.09 -6.05 14.98
C GLN A 390 -11.78 -5.65 14.28
N THR A 391 -11.00 -4.79 14.93
CA THR A 391 -9.70 -4.29 14.44
C THR A 391 -8.50 -5.17 14.83
N GLY A 392 -8.72 -6.22 15.63
CA GLY A 392 -7.68 -7.13 16.08
C GLY A 392 -6.73 -6.49 17.09
N ASP A 393 -5.42 -6.63 16.85
CA ASP A 393 -4.35 -5.90 17.54
C ASP A 393 -4.04 -4.53 16.89
N GLY A 394 -4.68 -4.21 15.75
CA GLY A 394 -4.52 -2.95 15.04
C GLY A 394 -3.48 -2.97 13.91
N MET A 395 -2.63 -3.99 13.82
CA MET A 395 -1.50 -3.99 12.86
C MET A 395 -1.98 -4.06 11.40
N PHE A 396 -2.88 -4.99 11.09
CA PHE A 396 -3.50 -5.08 9.76
C PHE A 396 -4.42 -3.88 9.48
N PHE A 397 -5.13 -3.39 10.49
CA PHE A 397 -5.96 -2.20 10.39
C PHE A 397 -5.14 -0.98 9.94
N GLN A 398 -3.98 -0.74 10.55
CA GLN A 398 -3.10 0.37 10.18
C GLN A 398 -2.58 0.27 8.74
N LEU A 399 -2.24 -0.93 8.25
CA LEU A 399 -1.81 -1.10 6.85
C LEU A 399 -2.89 -0.65 5.85
N ILE A 400 -4.14 -1.04 6.09
CA ILE A 400 -5.24 -0.68 5.19
C ILE A 400 -5.65 0.80 5.37
N LEU A 401 -5.68 1.30 6.61
CA LEU A 401 -5.89 2.71 6.92
C LEU A 401 -4.90 3.60 6.15
N THR A 402 -3.61 3.25 6.20
CA THR A 402 -2.54 4.02 5.58
C THR A 402 -2.50 3.89 4.06
N ALA A 403 -2.93 2.76 3.48
CA ALA A 403 -3.19 2.68 2.04
C ALA A 403 -4.29 3.66 1.60
N GLY A 404 -5.37 3.79 2.37
CA GLY A 404 -6.41 4.79 2.16
C GLY A 404 -5.85 6.23 2.20
N ILE A 405 -5.09 6.57 3.25
CA ILE A 405 -4.42 7.87 3.39
C ILE A 405 -3.53 8.16 2.16
N TRP A 406 -2.68 7.21 1.76
CA TRP A 406 -1.76 7.36 0.63
C TRP A 406 -2.49 7.67 -0.68
N THR A 407 -3.63 7.02 -0.97
CA THR A 407 -4.41 7.35 -2.18
C THR A 407 -4.94 8.78 -2.20
N VAL A 408 -5.33 9.37 -1.06
CA VAL A 408 -5.68 10.81 -1.00
C VAL A 408 -4.46 11.67 -1.29
N GLY A 409 -3.31 11.31 -0.71
CA GLY A 409 -2.04 12.01 -0.95
C GLY A 409 -1.66 12.03 -2.43
N PHE A 410 -1.86 10.90 -3.12
CA PHE A 410 -1.63 10.81 -4.56
C PHE A 410 -2.62 11.68 -5.37
N VAL A 411 -3.91 11.71 -4.99
CA VAL A 411 -4.89 12.60 -5.63
C VAL A 411 -4.50 14.08 -5.45
N VAL A 412 -4.05 14.47 -4.26
CA VAL A 412 -3.51 15.83 -4.02
C VAL A 412 -2.26 16.09 -4.86
N TYR A 413 -1.34 15.11 -4.95
CA TYR A 413 -0.12 15.20 -5.74
C TYR A 413 -0.40 15.46 -7.23
N ALA A 414 -1.33 14.69 -7.80
CA ALA A 414 -1.77 14.85 -9.19
C ALA A 414 -2.50 16.18 -9.41
N ALA A 415 -3.39 16.57 -8.49
CA ALA A 415 -4.11 17.86 -8.56
C ALA A 415 -3.18 19.08 -8.43
N ARG A 416 -2.01 18.93 -7.79
CA ARG A 416 -0.95 19.94 -7.70
C ARG A 416 0.05 19.90 -8.87
N GLY A 417 -0.15 19.02 -9.86
CA GLY A 417 0.69 18.93 -11.05
C GLY A 417 2.01 18.20 -10.84
N PHE A 418 2.07 17.24 -9.91
CA PHE A 418 3.27 16.45 -9.57
C PHE A 418 4.48 17.32 -9.14
N PRO A 419 4.36 18.11 -8.05
CA PRO A 419 5.45 18.94 -7.53
C PRO A 419 6.70 18.11 -7.15
N LYS A 420 7.83 18.79 -6.96
CA LYS A 420 9.10 18.13 -6.59
C LYS A 420 8.94 17.33 -5.30
N PHE A 421 9.21 16.03 -5.36
CA PHE A 421 9.15 15.14 -4.20
C PHE A 421 10.33 15.44 -3.26
N TYR A 422 10.03 15.83 -2.02
CA TYR A 422 11.03 15.97 -0.96
C TYR A 422 10.99 14.75 -0.05
N ALA A 423 12.16 14.20 0.29
CA ALA A 423 12.27 13.02 1.15
C ALA A 423 12.04 13.34 2.63
N LEU A 424 12.53 14.48 3.13
CA LEU A 424 12.49 14.83 4.56
C LEU A 424 11.08 14.84 5.20
N PRO A 425 10.00 15.34 4.54
CA PRO A 425 8.63 15.24 5.05
C PRO A 425 8.16 13.81 5.40
N MET A 426 8.75 12.78 4.78
CA MET A 426 8.42 11.38 5.09
C MET A 426 8.73 11.00 6.54
N LEU A 427 9.71 11.66 7.17
CA LEU A 427 10.05 11.44 8.58
C LEU A 427 8.87 11.85 9.50
N GLY A 428 8.11 12.87 9.12
CA GLY A 428 6.87 13.23 9.79
C GLY A 428 5.83 12.12 9.71
N GLY A 429 5.75 11.45 8.54
CA GLY A 429 4.88 10.31 8.31
C GLY A 429 5.30 9.08 9.10
N PHE A 430 6.61 8.88 9.28
CA PHE A 430 7.14 7.87 10.19
C PHE A 430 6.71 8.12 11.64
N PHE A 431 6.87 9.34 12.16
CA PHE A 431 6.42 9.67 13.52
C PHE A 431 4.92 9.43 13.70
N TRP A 432 4.09 9.87 12.73
CA TRP A 432 2.66 9.60 12.76
C TRP A 432 2.34 8.10 12.77
N SER A 433 2.95 7.33 11.87
CA SER A 433 2.70 5.88 11.76
C SER A 433 3.15 5.14 13.03
N THR A 434 4.27 5.56 13.64
CA THR A 434 4.75 5.06 14.94
C THR A 434 3.74 5.34 16.05
N GLY A 435 3.26 6.59 16.13
CA GLY A 435 2.26 6.99 17.13
C GLY A 435 0.93 6.24 16.96
N ASN A 436 0.54 5.95 15.71
CA ASN A 436 -0.72 5.28 15.42
C ASN A 436 -0.73 3.77 15.75
N LEU A 437 0.43 3.12 15.88
CA LEU A 437 0.51 1.73 16.36
C LEU A 437 -0.17 1.56 17.72
N ASN A 438 -0.08 2.59 18.56
CA ASN A 438 -0.67 2.59 19.89
C ASN A 438 -2.19 2.87 19.87
N THR A 439 -2.77 3.39 18.78
CA THR A 439 -4.17 3.85 18.76
C THR A 439 -5.15 2.74 19.15
N VAL A 440 -5.02 1.54 18.59
CA VAL A 440 -5.91 0.41 18.92
C VAL A 440 -5.69 -0.08 20.36
N PRO A 441 -4.44 -0.31 20.84
CA PRO A 441 -4.17 -0.52 22.26
C PRO A 441 -4.76 0.55 23.20
N ILE A 442 -4.58 1.84 22.92
CA ILE A 442 -5.12 2.95 23.74
C ILE A 442 -6.65 2.86 23.81
N ILE A 443 -7.33 2.67 22.67
CA ILE A 443 -8.79 2.52 22.62
C ILE A 443 -9.26 1.32 23.44
N LYS A 444 -8.54 0.18 23.43
CA LYS A 444 -8.87 -0.98 24.28
C LYS A 444 -8.61 -0.74 25.78
N LEU A 445 -7.56 0.00 26.12
CA LEU A 445 -7.10 0.17 27.50
C LEU A 445 -7.85 1.27 28.28
N ILE A 446 -8.17 2.39 27.61
CA ILE A 446 -8.80 3.56 28.24
C ILE A 446 -9.99 4.13 27.43
N GLY A 447 -10.38 3.50 26.33
CA GLY A 447 -11.48 3.97 25.49
C GLY A 447 -11.09 5.13 24.58
N ILE A 448 -11.85 5.30 23.49
CA ILE A 448 -11.58 6.31 22.46
C ILE A 448 -11.63 7.75 22.99
N GLY A 449 -12.52 8.06 23.95
CA GLY A 449 -12.66 9.39 24.53
C GLY A 449 -11.44 9.82 25.35
N MET A 450 -11.04 9.03 26.36
CA MET A 450 -9.85 9.35 27.17
C MET A 450 -8.55 9.24 26.37
N GLY A 451 -8.47 8.30 25.42
CA GLY A 451 -7.34 8.23 24.48
C GLY A 451 -7.18 9.52 23.68
N ALA A 452 -8.23 9.92 22.96
CA ALA A 452 -8.23 11.12 22.11
C ALA A 452 -7.83 12.36 22.88
N LEU A 453 -8.26 12.45 24.13
CA LEU A 453 -7.96 13.54 25.02
C LEU A 453 -6.47 13.70 25.33
N PHE A 454 -5.83 12.63 25.80
CA PHE A 454 -4.42 12.68 26.18
C PHE A 454 -3.52 12.95 24.98
N TRP A 455 -3.74 12.26 23.85
CA TRP A 455 -2.89 12.48 22.68
C TRP A 455 -3.12 13.86 22.04
N ASN A 456 -4.36 14.36 21.96
CA ASN A 456 -4.63 15.70 21.39
C ASN A 456 -4.12 16.83 22.30
N THR A 457 -4.13 16.66 23.63
CA THR A 457 -3.59 17.67 24.55
C THR A 457 -2.07 17.80 24.41
N VAL A 458 -1.36 16.67 24.32
CA VAL A 458 0.10 16.67 24.10
C VAL A 458 0.45 17.17 22.70
N LEU A 459 -0.30 16.75 21.67
CA LEU A 459 -0.18 17.26 20.30
C LEU A 459 -0.33 18.78 20.24
N LEU A 460 -1.35 19.33 20.92
CA LEU A 460 -1.59 20.77 20.98
C LEU A 460 -0.38 21.50 21.58
N ILE A 461 0.07 21.09 22.77
CA ILE A 461 1.15 21.79 23.50
C ILE A 461 2.46 21.74 22.71
N VAL A 462 2.83 20.57 22.18
CA VAL A 462 4.10 20.37 21.49
C VAL A 462 4.06 20.97 20.09
N GLY A 463 2.98 20.77 19.33
CA GLY A 463 2.82 21.30 17.97
C GLY A 463 2.76 22.82 17.94
N TRP A 464 1.96 23.44 18.81
CA TRP A 464 1.95 24.89 19.00
C TRP A 464 3.31 25.40 19.48
N GLY A 465 3.98 24.69 20.40
CA GLY A 465 5.31 25.07 20.89
C GLY A 465 6.38 25.08 19.79
N ILE A 466 6.35 24.10 18.88
CA ILE A 466 7.24 24.05 17.72
C ILE A 466 7.02 25.26 16.81
N ALA A 467 5.76 25.56 16.46
CA ALA A 467 5.42 26.70 15.60
C ALA A 467 5.75 28.05 16.27
N ARG A 468 5.32 28.27 17.52
CA ARG A 468 5.47 29.54 18.24
C ARG A 468 6.93 29.91 18.52
N PHE A 469 7.77 28.93 18.85
CA PHE A 469 9.16 29.17 19.26
C PHE A 469 10.20 28.80 18.19
N GLY A 470 9.79 28.27 17.03
CA GLY A 470 10.71 27.85 15.97
C GLY A 470 11.60 26.67 16.36
N LEU A 471 11.07 25.73 17.16
CA LEU A 471 11.86 24.58 17.60
C LEU A 471 12.25 23.71 16.41
N LEU A 472 13.42 23.07 16.48
CA LEU A 472 13.98 22.21 15.43
C LEU A 472 14.26 22.93 14.09
N GLY A 473 14.50 24.25 14.11
CA GLY A 473 14.92 25.01 12.93
C GLY A 473 13.78 25.46 12.00
N VAL A 474 12.55 25.43 12.50
CA VAL A 474 11.39 26.09 11.88
C VAL A 474 11.43 27.59 12.19
N LYS A 475 10.90 28.45 11.31
CA LYS A 475 10.80 29.88 11.60
C LYS A 475 9.72 30.14 12.69
N PRO A 476 10.00 30.92 13.74
CA PRO A 476 9.00 31.23 14.76
C PRO A 476 7.79 31.99 14.19
N GLU A 477 6.59 31.41 14.32
CA GLU A 477 5.34 32.08 14.02
C GLU A 477 4.87 32.88 15.26
N VAL A 478 5.08 34.20 15.25
CA VAL A 478 4.60 35.09 16.31
C VAL A 478 3.23 35.69 15.91
N PRO A 479 2.15 35.42 16.67
CA PRO A 479 0.83 36.02 16.40
C PRO A 479 0.80 37.49 16.82
N SER A 480 -0.03 38.31 16.16
CA SER A 480 -0.14 39.75 16.40
C SER A 480 -0.56 40.11 17.83
N ASN A 481 -1.32 39.26 18.51
CA ASN A 481 -1.64 39.39 19.93
C ASN A 481 -1.25 38.13 20.72
N GLU A 482 -0.02 38.15 21.25
CA GLU A 482 0.52 37.04 22.02
C GLU A 482 -0.33 36.65 23.23
N ALA A 483 -0.76 37.63 24.05
CA ALA A 483 -1.52 37.36 25.26
C ALA A 483 -2.83 36.62 24.97
N LEU A 484 -3.52 37.00 23.88
CA LEU A 484 -4.76 36.36 23.44
C LEU A 484 -4.52 34.91 22.99
N ASN A 485 -3.39 34.65 22.30
CA ASN A 485 -2.98 33.32 21.87
C ASN A 485 -2.64 32.41 23.08
N TYR A 486 -1.85 32.90 24.04
CA TYR A 486 -1.52 32.17 25.28
C TYR A 486 -2.79 31.82 26.08
N ILE A 487 -3.72 32.76 26.25
CA ILE A 487 -5.00 32.51 26.93
C ILE A 487 -5.82 31.46 26.17
N GLY A 488 -5.89 31.55 24.83
CA GLY A 488 -6.61 30.58 24.00
C GLY A 488 -6.06 29.15 24.12
N VAL A 489 -4.73 29.01 24.12
CA VAL A 489 -4.02 27.74 24.36
C VAL A 489 -4.31 27.17 25.76
N VAL A 490 -4.27 28.00 26.81
CA VAL A 490 -4.59 27.58 28.19
C VAL A 490 -6.04 27.09 28.29
N LEU A 491 -7.00 27.81 27.69
CA LEU A 491 -8.41 27.40 27.68
C LEU A 491 -8.62 26.08 26.91
N ALA A 492 -7.89 25.85 25.81
CA ALA A 492 -7.96 24.59 25.08
C ALA A 492 -7.43 23.39 25.90
N VAL A 493 -6.34 23.58 26.66
CA VAL A 493 -5.81 22.57 27.61
C VAL A 493 -6.78 22.34 28.78
N VAL A 494 -7.38 23.40 29.33
CA VAL A 494 -8.39 23.30 30.41
C VAL A 494 -9.66 22.59 29.93
N SER A 495 -10.10 22.84 28.69
CA SER A 495 -11.14 22.04 28.02
C SER A 495 -10.79 20.55 28.08
N GLY A 496 -9.53 20.20 27.82
CA GLY A 496 -9.00 18.85 27.94
C GLY A 496 -9.29 18.23 29.32
N ILE A 497 -9.05 18.97 30.40
CA ILE A 497 -9.27 18.50 31.78
C ILE A 497 -10.75 18.15 32.03
N PHE A 498 -11.72 18.88 31.46
CA PHE A 498 -13.14 18.56 31.63
C PHE A 498 -13.53 17.18 31.09
N TYR A 499 -13.00 16.77 29.94
CA TYR A 499 -13.32 15.45 29.37
C TYR A 499 -12.82 14.27 30.24
N LEU A 500 -11.88 14.46 31.16
CA LEU A 500 -11.45 13.41 32.12
C LEU A 500 -12.55 13.03 33.12
N PHE A 501 -13.52 13.92 33.35
CA PHE A 501 -14.62 13.68 34.29
C PHE A 501 -15.86 13.05 33.62
N VAL A 502 -15.87 12.94 32.29
CA VAL A 502 -16.93 12.25 31.54
C VAL A 502 -16.75 10.76 31.74
N LYS A 503 -17.70 10.12 32.41
CA LYS A 503 -17.70 8.67 32.59
C LYS A 503 -18.42 8.00 31.40
N PRO A 504 -17.72 7.26 30.53
CA PRO A 504 -18.40 6.41 29.56
C PRO A 504 -19.15 5.30 30.33
N GLU A 505 -20.39 5.07 29.97
CA GLU A 505 -21.17 3.96 30.51
C GLU A 505 -20.67 2.67 29.85
N ALA A 506 -20.29 1.67 30.65
CA ALA A 506 -19.73 0.43 30.12
C ALA A 506 -20.85 -0.38 29.45
N THR A 507 -21.00 -0.23 28.14
CA THR A 507 -21.90 -1.06 27.33
C THR A 507 -21.45 -2.51 27.40
N VAL A 508 -22.09 -3.28 28.27
CA VAL A 508 -22.07 -4.75 28.21
C VAL A 508 -22.51 -5.15 26.80
N PRO A 509 -21.77 -6.01 26.07
CA PRO A 509 -22.18 -6.43 24.73
C PRO A 509 -23.60 -7.00 24.74
N GLU A 510 -24.43 -6.61 23.77
CA GLU A 510 -25.85 -7.01 23.73
C GLU A 510 -26.04 -8.54 23.73
N GLU A 511 -25.08 -9.30 23.19
CA GLU A 511 -25.04 -10.78 23.29
C GLU A 511 -24.99 -11.27 24.75
N ARG A 512 -24.17 -10.65 25.62
CA ARG A 512 -24.10 -10.99 27.04
C ARG A 512 -25.36 -10.53 27.78
N GLN A 513 -25.98 -9.42 27.37
CA GLN A 513 -27.26 -8.97 27.95
C GLN A 513 -28.43 -9.89 27.55
N HIS A 514 -28.44 -10.45 26.34
CA HIS A 514 -29.43 -11.44 25.90
C HIS A 514 -29.31 -12.77 26.66
N LEU A 515 -28.09 -13.20 27.00
CA LEU A 515 -27.84 -14.36 27.85
C LEU A 515 -28.26 -14.13 29.32
N ILE A 516 -28.10 -12.91 29.83
CA ILE A 516 -28.52 -12.53 31.20
C ILE A 516 -30.06 -12.34 31.30
N ASN A 517 -30.71 -11.89 30.22
CA ASN A 517 -32.15 -11.60 30.18
C ASN A 517 -32.99 -12.72 29.56
N ALA A 518 -32.41 -13.89 29.26
CA ALA A 518 -33.17 -15.06 28.82
C ALA A 518 -34.13 -15.50 29.95
N PRO A 519 -35.35 -15.98 29.65
CA PRO A 519 -36.26 -16.47 30.68
C PRO A 519 -35.62 -17.62 31.44
N ILE A 520 -35.60 -17.55 32.77
CA ILE A 520 -35.10 -18.62 33.64
C ILE A 520 -36.15 -19.75 33.65
N ALA A 521 -36.13 -20.56 32.60
CA ALA A 521 -36.82 -21.82 32.47
C ALA A 521 -35.87 -22.80 31.78
N GLU A 522 -35.59 -23.93 32.44
CA GLU A 522 -34.74 -25.02 31.94
C GLU A 522 -33.22 -24.74 31.79
N ILE A 523 -32.55 -24.35 32.88
CA ILE A 523 -31.13 -24.71 33.09
C ILE A 523 -30.94 -25.24 34.52
N THR A 524 -30.66 -26.54 34.65
CA THR A 524 -30.49 -27.21 35.95
C THR A 524 -29.03 -27.61 36.20
N THR A 525 -28.22 -26.66 36.68
CA THR A 525 -27.17 -26.80 37.72
C THR A 525 -26.17 -25.64 37.66
N GLU A 526 -25.78 -25.11 38.81
CA GLU A 526 -24.79 -24.02 38.90
C GLU A 526 -23.40 -24.45 38.39
N SER A 527 -23.09 -25.75 38.42
CA SER A 527 -21.82 -26.30 37.91
C SER A 527 -21.68 -26.22 36.38
N GLU A 528 -22.76 -26.34 35.61
CA GLU A 528 -22.68 -26.16 34.15
C GLU A 528 -22.47 -24.69 33.79
N ILE A 529 -23.13 -23.77 34.51
CA ILE A 529 -22.88 -22.32 34.33
C ILE A 529 -21.44 -21.98 34.70
N ALA A 530 -20.92 -22.47 35.82
CA ALA A 530 -19.52 -22.29 36.21
C ALA A 530 -18.54 -22.91 35.19
N THR A 531 -18.89 -24.06 34.59
CA THR A 531 -18.06 -24.70 33.56
C THR A 531 -18.08 -23.91 32.25
N ILE A 532 -19.24 -23.47 31.77
CA ILE A 532 -19.37 -22.66 30.54
C ILE A 532 -18.69 -21.28 30.69
N LEU A 533 -18.73 -20.68 31.88
CA LEU A 533 -18.04 -19.43 32.21
C LEU A 533 -16.53 -19.59 32.41
N SER A 534 -16.02 -20.81 32.63
CA SER A 534 -14.58 -21.07 32.82
C SER A 534 -13.90 -21.78 31.64
N SER A 535 -14.65 -22.47 30.77
CA SER A 535 -14.11 -23.27 29.67
C SER A 535 -13.84 -22.49 28.38
N ASN A 536 -14.36 -21.26 28.23
CA ASN A 536 -14.29 -20.49 26.98
C ASN A 536 -13.34 -19.28 26.99
N ASP A 537 -12.88 -18.81 28.16
CA ASP A 537 -12.05 -17.59 28.24
C ASP A 537 -10.52 -17.85 28.30
N ALA A 538 -10.06 -19.09 28.51
CA ALA A 538 -8.64 -19.37 28.79
C ALA A 538 -7.67 -19.13 27.61
N ASP A 539 -8.08 -19.45 26.37
CA ASP A 539 -7.21 -19.43 25.19
C ASP A 539 -7.34 -18.16 24.32
N SER A 540 -8.21 -17.21 24.69
CA SER A 540 -8.46 -15.99 23.90
C SER A 540 -8.10 -14.66 24.58
N GLU A 541 -7.60 -14.69 25.84
CA GLU A 541 -7.08 -13.48 26.50
C GLU A 541 -5.94 -12.84 25.69
N THR A 542 -6.14 -11.59 25.26
CA THR A 542 -5.02 -10.81 24.72
C THR A 542 -4.10 -10.36 25.87
N PHE A 543 -2.84 -10.03 25.56
CA PHE A 543 -1.88 -9.54 26.57
C PHE A 543 -2.44 -8.41 27.45
N PHE A 544 -3.29 -7.55 26.87
CA PHE A 544 -3.91 -6.44 27.58
C PHE A 544 -4.94 -6.90 28.61
N ASP A 545 -5.65 -8.02 28.38
CA ASP A 545 -6.74 -8.49 29.24
C ASP A 545 -6.23 -8.99 30.58
N ARG A 546 -5.03 -9.57 30.61
CA ARG A 546 -4.31 -10.06 31.81
C ARG A 546 -3.79 -8.96 32.74
N LEU A 547 -3.84 -7.69 32.32
CA LEU A 547 -3.37 -6.57 33.14
C LEU A 547 -4.43 -6.14 34.17
N SER A 548 -3.97 -5.75 35.37
CA SER A 548 -4.86 -5.16 36.39
C SER A 548 -5.48 -3.84 35.89
N THR A 549 -6.65 -3.46 36.41
CA THR A 549 -7.36 -2.24 35.99
C THR A 549 -6.50 -0.97 36.11
N GLN A 550 -5.63 -0.91 37.13
CA GLN A 550 -4.68 0.19 37.32
C GLN A 550 -3.55 0.14 36.28
N ALA A 551 -2.97 -1.04 36.03
CA ALA A 551 -1.94 -1.22 35.00
C ALA A 551 -2.48 -0.91 33.59
N LYS A 552 -3.70 -1.35 33.26
CA LYS A 552 -4.40 -1.01 32.00
C LYS A 552 -4.49 0.51 31.81
N ARG A 553 -4.97 1.21 32.84
CA ARG A 553 -5.13 2.67 32.81
C ARG A 553 -3.80 3.42 32.68
N THR A 554 -2.79 3.06 33.47
CA THR A 554 -1.46 3.68 33.40
C THR A 554 -0.79 3.43 32.05
N LEU A 555 -0.84 2.20 31.54
CA LEU A 555 -0.28 1.85 30.23
C LEU A 555 -0.97 2.65 29.10
N GLY A 556 -2.30 2.69 29.08
CA GLY A 556 -3.06 3.43 28.07
C GLY A 556 -2.78 4.93 28.07
N ILE A 557 -2.63 5.56 29.24
CA ILE A 557 -2.27 6.98 29.36
C ILE A 557 -0.83 7.23 28.87
N THR A 558 0.13 6.41 29.29
CA THR A 558 1.53 6.52 28.84
C THR A 558 1.64 6.36 27.32
N MET A 559 0.95 5.38 26.74
CA MET A 559 0.90 5.20 25.28
C MET A 559 0.27 6.41 24.58
N ALA A 560 -0.80 6.99 25.11
CA ALA A 560 -1.44 8.18 24.53
C ALA A 560 -0.55 9.44 24.60
N ILE A 561 0.21 9.62 25.68
CA ILE A 561 1.19 10.72 25.80
C ILE A 561 2.31 10.56 24.76
N ILE A 562 2.87 9.34 24.63
CA ILE A 562 3.91 9.05 23.62
C ILE A 562 3.38 9.29 22.20
N SER A 563 2.17 8.82 21.89
CA SER A 563 1.55 9.05 20.58
C SER A 563 1.28 10.53 20.31
N GLY A 564 0.78 11.29 21.30
CA GLY A 564 0.58 12.75 21.15
C GLY A 564 1.88 13.50 20.89
N PHE A 565 2.98 13.11 21.54
CA PHE A 565 4.31 13.64 21.28
C PHE A 565 4.77 13.34 19.86
N LEU A 566 4.65 12.08 19.41
CA LEU A 566 4.98 11.67 18.04
C LEU A 566 4.12 12.38 16.98
N TYR A 567 2.82 12.54 17.23
CA TYR A 567 1.92 13.26 16.32
C TYR A 567 2.33 14.72 16.13
N ALA A 568 2.89 15.39 17.14
CA ALA A 568 3.34 16.77 17.02
C ALA A 568 4.49 16.95 16.00
N PHE A 569 5.40 15.98 15.91
CA PHE A 569 6.49 15.99 14.92
C PHE A 569 6.05 15.59 13.50
N THR A 570 4.77 15.28 13.27
CA THR A 570 4.25 14.91 11.93
C THR A 570 4.47 16.01 10.91
N PHE A 571 4.38 17.28 11.31
CA PHE A 571 4.42 18.43 10.39
C PHE A 571 5.80 19.11 10.33
N THR A 572 6.64 18.97 11.36
CA THR A 572 7.93 19.65 11.49
C THR A 572 8.89 19.41 10.32
N PRO A 573 9.03 18.17 9.77
CA PRO A 573 9.94 17.95 8.65
C PRO A 573 9.46 18.56 7.32
N ALA A 574 8.16 18.84 7.17
CA ALA A 574 7.65 19.58 6.03
C ALA A 574 7.94 21.09 6.18
N LEU A 575 7.61 21.65 7.35
CA LEU A 575 7.93 23.02 7.74
C LEU A 575 9.42 23.36 7.54
N TYR A 576 10.31 22.49 8.04
CA TYR A 576 11.75 22.68 7.92
C TYR A 576 12.20 22.83 6.45
N VAL A 577 11.60 22.07 5.53
CA VAL A 577 11.89 22.21 4.08
C VAL A 577 11.33 23.52 3.54
N GLN A 578 10.10 23.89 3.88
CA GLN A 578 9.51 25.17 3.47
C GLN A 578 10.36 26.36 3.92
N ASP A 579 10.96 26.26 5.10
CA ASP A 579 11.72 27.35 5.71
C ASP A 579 13.18 27.46 5.28
N ASN A 580 13.88 26.33 5.09
CA ASN A 580 15.34 26.29 4.97
C ASN A 580 15.85 25.88 3.59
N TYR A 581 15.01 25.35 2.68
CA TYR A 581 15.46 24.91 1.36
C TYR A 581 15.23 25.99 0.31
N GLU A 582 16.28 26.33 -0.44
CA GLU A 582 16.18 27.24 -1.57
C GLU A 582 15.25 26.67 -2.66
N ASN A 583 14.38 27.53 -3.21
CA ASN A 583 13.34 27.16 -4.18
C ASN A 583 12.31 26.12 -3.69
N ALA A 584 12.16 25.94 -2.37
CA ALA A 584 11.08 25.17 -1.78
C ALA A 584 9.71 25.86 -1.93
N SER A 585 8.66 25.07 -2.19
CA SER A 585 7.31 25.60 -2.29
C SER A 585 6.82 26.11 -0.93
N GLN A 586 6.21 27.28 -0.90
CA GLN A 586 5.56 27.77 0.31
C GLN A 586 4.15 27.17 0.50
N ASN A 587 3.64 26.40 -0.48
CA ASN A 587 2.35 25.71 -0.35
C ASN A 587 2.52 24.35 0.34
N GLY A 588 1.96 24.22 1.54
CA GLY A 588 2.02 22.99 2.34
C GLY A 588 1.45 21.74 1.65
N LEU A 589 0.52 21.89 0.69
CA LEU A 589 -0.04 20.77 -0.08
C LEU A 589 1.01 20.02 -0.90
N ASP A 590 2.09 20.69 -1.31
CA ASP A 590 3.13 20.08 -2.15
C ASP A 590 3.97 19.03 -1.38
N TYR A 591 3.89 19.03 -0.04
CA TYR A 591 4.57 18.10 0.86
C TYR A 591 3.69 16.96 1.35
N VAL A 592 2.37 17.03 1.13
CA VAL A 592 1.38 16.05 1.62
C VAL A 592 1.66 14.65 1.08
N PHE A 593 2.05 14.53 -0.20
CA PHE A 593 2.34 13.23 -0.80
C PHE A 593 3.59 12.57 -0.22
N SER A 594 4.65 13.37 0.02
CA SER A 594 5.85 12.90 0.74
C SER A 594 5.50 12.45 2.16
N LEU A 595 4.72 13.25 2.89
CA LEU A 595 4.25 12.88 4.23
C LEU A 595 3.50 11.54 4.22
N TYR A 596 2.53 11.37 3.33
CA TYR A 596 1.69 10.16 3.28
C TYR A 596 2.44 8.93 2.73
N THR A 597 3.43 9.15 1.86
CA THR A 597 4.40 8.11 1.44
C THR A 597 5.20 7.61 2.65
N GLY A 598 5.65 8.52 3.53
CA GLY A 598 6.27 8.16 4.80
C GLY A 598 5.34 7.37 5.75
N ILE A 599 4.08 7.80 5.88
CA ILE A 599 3.06 7.10 6.67
C ILE A 599 2.89 5.64 6.22
N PHE A 600 2.73 5.44 4.92
CA PHE A 600 2.45 4.13 4.33
C PHE A 600 3.67 3.20 4.35
N LEU A 601 4.85 3.68 3.95
CA LEU A 601 6.11 2.91 4.03
C LEU A 601 6.40 2.44 5.46
N SER A 602 6.20 3.32 6.44
CA SER A 602 6.39 2.98 7.86
C SER A 602 5.40 1.91 8.32
N SER A 603 4.13 2.00 7.88
CA SER A 603 3.14 0.96 8.18
C SER A 603 3.47 -0.39 7.51
N ILE A 604 3.99 -0.38 6.29
CA ILE A 604 4.45 -1.59 5.59
C ILE A 604 5.62 -2.22 6.35
N PHE A 605 6.59 -1.41 6.79
CA PHE A 605 7.71 -1.87 7.62
C PHE A 605 7.24 -2.52 8.92
N TYR A 606 6.37 -1.84 9.69
CA TYR A 606 5.85 -2.37 10.94
C TYR A 606 5.02 -3.65 10.76
N PHE A 607 4.19 -3.72 9.71
CA PHE A 607 3.40 -4.92 9.42
C PHE A 607 4.28 -6.08 8.94
N THR A 608 5.32 -5.81 8.15
CA THR A 608 6.30 -6.82 7.72
C THR A 608 7.07 -7.39 8.90
N LEU A 609 7.56 -6.53 9.80
CA LEU A 609 8.21 -6.94 11.04
C LEU A 609 7.27 -7.78 11.92
N TYR A 610 6.00 -7.36 12.04
CA TYR A 610 4.98 -8.13 12.75
C TYR A 610 4.73 -9.52 12.14
N CYS A 611 4.64 -9.64 10.81
CA CYS A 611 4.53 -10.94 10.13
C CYS A 611 5.72 -11.86 10.42
N ILE A 612 6.95 -11.31 10.46
CA ILE A 612 8.18 -12.04 10.80
C ILE A 612 8.14 -12.50 12.26
N LEU A 613 7.84 -11.60 13.20
CA LEU A 613 7.75 -11.91 14.64
C LEU A 613 6.64 -12.93 14.95
N LYS A 614 5.54 -12.89 14.21
CA LYS A 614 4.44 -13.88 14.27
C LYS A 614 4.72 -15.16 13.45
N LYS A 615 5.95 -15.37 12.96
CA LYS A 615 6.36 -16.57 12.20
C LYS A 615 5.42 -16.87 11.02
N ASN A 616 5.09 -15.84 10.24
CA ASN A 616 4.15 -15.88 9.11
C ASN A 616 2.70 -16.31 9.48
N LYS A 617 2.27 -16.08 10.72
CA LYS A 617 0.88 -16.22 11.18
C LYS A 617 0.32 -14.90 11.74
N PRO A 618 0.26 -13.81 10.95
CA PRO A 618 -0.28 -12.52 11.40
C PRO A 618 -1.80 -12.58 11.63
N LEU A 619 -2.31 -11.82 12.60
CA LEU A 619 -3.75 -11.63 12.78
C LEU A 619 -4.29 -10.65 11.72
N VAL A 620 -5.29 -11.08 10.96
CA VAL A 620 -5.87 -10.34 9.84
C VAL A 620 -7.39 -10.46 9.90
N TYR A 621 -8.10 -9.34 9.81
CA TYR A 621 -9.55 -9.26 9.93
C TYR A 621 -10.15 -8.68 8.63
N PRO A 622 -10.55 -9.53 7.65
CA PRO A 622 -10.92 -9.07 6.31
C PRO A 622 -12.09 -8.07 6.28
N ARG A 623 -13.02 -8.17 7.24
CA ARG A 623 -14.19 -7.27 7.35
C ARG A 623 -13.82 -5.83 7.72
N VAL A 624 -12.61 -5.57 8.21
CA VAL A 624 -12.18 -4.20 8.57
C VAL A 624 -11.80 -3.37 7.34
N ILE A 625 -11.66 -3.98 6.15
CA ILE A 625 -10.97 -3.36 5.01
C ILE A 625 -11.69 -2.13 4.47
N LEU A 626 -12.94 -2.24 4.00
CA LEU A 626 -13.66 -1.04 3.52
C LEU A 626 -13.83 0.03 4.62
N PRO A 627 -14.19 -0.31 5.88
CA PRO A 627 -14.19 0.65 6.99
C PRO A 627 -12.85 1.36 7.20
N ALA A 628 -11.73 0.65 7.11
CA ALA A 628 -10.38 1.20 7.29
C ALA A 628 -9.98 2.10 6.12
N LEU A 629 -10.32 1.73 4.88
CA LEU A 629 -10.11 2.59 3.71
C LEU A 629 -10.89 3.91 3.83
N ILE A 630 -12.16 3.85 4.22
CA ILE A 630 -12.98 5.04 4.46
C ILE A 630 -12.37 5.88 5.59
N SER A 631 -11.98 5.27 6.70
CA SER A 631 -11.27 5.94 7.81
C SER A 631 -9.99 6.65 7.34
N GLY A 632 -9.24 6.02 6.43
CA GLY A 632 -8.00 6.56 5.86
C GLY A 632 -8.26 7.70 4.89
N TRP A 633 -9.29 7.60 4.04
CA TRP A 633 -9.72 8.69 3.17
C TRP A 633 -10.20 9.90 3.99
N MET A 634 -10.99 9.66 5.04
CA MET A 634 -11.45 10.71 5.95
C MET A 634 -10.26 11.43 6.59
N TRP A 635 -9.30 10.68 7.16
CA TRP A 635 -8.11 11.28 7.76
C TRP A 635 -7.27 12.04 6.73
N GLY A 636 -7.02 11.44 5.55
CA GLY A 636 -6.23 12.05 4.49
C GLY A 636 -6.85 13.35 3.94
N ILE A 637 -8.18 13.40 3.75
CA ILE A 637 -8.89 14.61 3.32
C ILE A 637 -8.84 15.68 4.42
N GLY A 638 -9.10 15.29 5.67
CA GLY A 638 -9.07 16.20 6.81
C GLY A 638 -7.68 16.81 7.02
N ASN A 639 -6.63 16.02 6.92
CA ASN A 639 -5.25 16.48 7.08
C ASN A 639 -4.75 17.32 5.87
N SER A 640 -5.13 16.99 4.64
CA SER A 640 -4.86 17.87 3.48
C SER A 640 -5.57 19.22 3.62
N SER A 641 -6.80 19.22 4.13
CA SER A 641 -7.54 20.46 4.42
C SER A 641 -6.89 21.28 5.54
N PHE A 642 -6.25 20.64 6.52
CA PHE A 642 -5.46 21.32 7.55
C PHE A 642 -4.20 22.01 7.00
N PHE A 643 -3.49 21.39 6.06
CA PHE A 643 -2.36 22.04 5.37
C PHE A 643 -2.79 23.30 4.62
N LEU A 644 -3.92 23.23 3.89
CA LEU A 644 -4.48 24.39 3.19
C LEU A 644 -4.97 25.47 4.15
N ALA A 645 -5.63 25.09 5.26
CA ALA A 645 -6.02 26.03 6.32
C ALA A 645 -4.81 26.73 6.94
N SER A 646 -3.74 25.99 7.20
CA SER A 646 -2.53 26.51 7.83
C SER A 646 -1.78 27.49 6.94
N SER A 647 -1.75 27.27 5.62
CA SER A 647 -1.16 28.24 4.66
C SER A 647 -1.91 29.59 4.62
N ALA A 648 -3.21 29.60 4.95
CA ALA A 648 -4.01 30.81 4.99
C ALA A 648 -4.05 31.47 6.39
N LEU A 649 -3.99 30.69 7.48
CA LEU A 649 -4.26 31.14 8.85
C LEU A 649 -3.05 31.15 9.80
N THR A 650 -1.90 30.60 9.39
CA THR A 650 -0.73 30.23 10.22
C THR A 650 -0.99 29.08 11.19
N GLN A 651 0.06 28.31 11.51
CA GLN A 651 -0.03 27.11 12.33
C GLN A 651 -0.23 27.42 13.82
N ALA A 652 0.33 28.53 14.31
CA ALA A 652 0.08 29.07 15.65
C ALA A 652 -1.42 29.31 15.94
N ILE A 653 -2.25 29.44 14.90
CA ILE A 653 -3.70 29.61 14.99
C ILE A 653 -4.45 28.30 14.70
N THR A 654 -4.03 27.52 13.68
CA THR A 654 -4.76 26.29 13.31
C THR A 654 -4.53 25.13 14.29
N PHE A 655 -3.37 25.01 14.96
CA PHE A 655 -3.08 23.90 15.87
C PHE A 655 -4.06 23.78 17.07
N PRO A 656 -4.33 24.87 17.84
CA PRO A 656 -5.29 24.81 18.95
C PRO A 656 -6.69 24.37 18.50
N ILE A 657 -7.13 24.85 17.34
CA ILE A 657 -8.47 24.59 16.78
C ILE A 657 -8.55 23.14 16.27
N VAL A 658 -7.57 22.67 15.51
CA VAL A 658 -7.55 21.29 14.96
C VAL A 658 -7.29 20.23 16.03
N SER A 659 -6.71 20.58 17.18
CA SER A 659 -6.50 19.62 18.27
C SER A 659 -7.74 19.49 19.19
N SER A 660 -8.50 20.57 19.37
CA SER A 660 -9.70 20.56 20.22
C SER A 660 -10.98 20.18 19.46
N GLY A 661 -11.14 20.63 18.21
CA GLY A 661 -12.34 20.40 17.39
C GLY A 661 -12.68 18.92 17.14
N PRO A 662 -11.75 18.05 16.74
CA PRO A 662 -12.01 16.63 16.50
C PRO A 662 -12.54 15.88 17.73
N SER A 663 -11.98 16.15 18.92
CA SER A 663 -12.48 15.58 20.19
C SER A 663 -13.92 16.03 20.46
N ALA A 664 -14.23 17.27 20.14
CA ALA A 664 -15.57 17.85 20.23
C ALA A 664 -16.56 17.09 19.31
N ILE A 665 -16.23 16.93 18.02
CA ILE A 665 -17.07 16.17 17.06
C ILE A 665 -17.22 14.70 17.48
N ALA A 666 -16.15 14.04 17.93
CA ALA A 666 -16.19 12.66 18.41
C ALA A 666 -17.15 12.49 19.61
N ALA A 667 -17.18 13.46 20.54
CA ALA A 667 -18.11 13.46 21.66
C ALA A 667 -19.57 13.64 21.20
N LEU A 668 -19.85 14.47 20.18
CA LEU A 668 -21.19 14.60 19.61
C LEU A 668 -21.69 13.27 19.01
N TRP A 669 -20.82 12.51 18.31
CA TRP A 669 -21.18 11.17 17.84
C TRP A 669 -21.42 10.19 18.99
N GLY A 670 -20.66 10.29 20.08
CA GLY A 670 -20.87 9.51 21.31
C GLY A 670 -22.25 9.76 21.95
N ILE A 671 -22.73 11.01 21.92
CA ILE A 671 -24.06 11.40 22.42
C ILE A 671 -25.18 10.96 21.45
N PHE A 672 -25.15 11.43 20.21
CA PHE A 672 -26.31 11.34 19.31
C PHE A 672 -26.43 10.02 18.56
N LEU A 673 -25.30 9.43 18.15
CA LEU A 673 -25.29 8.26 17.27
C LEU A 673 -25.11 6.95 18.03
N PHE A 674 -24.21 6.92 19.01
CA PHE A 674 -23.95 5.72 19.83
C PHE A 674 -24.69 5.70 21.16
N LYS A 675 -25.08 6.87 21.70
CA LYS A 675 -25.72 7.00 23.01
C LYS A 675 -24.88 6.41 24.17
N GLU A 676 -23.56 6.40 24.02
CA GLU A 676 -22.58 5.95 25.02
C GLU A 676 -22.34 6.98 26.14
N ILE A 677 -22.70 8.22 25.85
CA ILE A 677 -22.62 9.34 26.78
C ILE A 677 -24.05 9.71 27.16
N THR A 678 -24.46 9.30 28.35
CA THR A 678 -25.80 9.49 28.91
C THR A 678 -25.73 10.32 30.20
N GLY A 679 -26.87 10.88 30.61
CA GLY A 679 -27.03 11.54 31.91
C GLY A 679 -26.66 13.03 31.95
N ARG A 680 -27.45 13.80 32.71
CA ARG A 680 -27.34 15.26 32.82
C ARG A 680 -25.96 15.74 33.29
N HIS A 681 -25.30 14.99 34.17
CA HIS A 681 -23.97 15.35 34.70
C HIS A 681 -22.88 15.27 33.62
N ASN A 682 -22.84 14.17 32.85
CA ASN A 682 -21.94 14.03 31.71
C ASN A 682 -22.19 15.11 30.64
N PHE A 683 -23.46 15.42 30.35
CA PHE A 683 -23.80 16.50 29.41
C PHE A 683 -23.35 17.89 29.90
N LEU A 684 -23.48 18.20 31.20
CA LEU A 684 -22.98 19.46 31.76
C LEU A 684 -21.45 19.56 31.70
N ILE A 685 -20.73 18.49 32.06
CA ILE A 685 -19.26 18.44 31.96
C ILE A 685 -18.81 18.64 30.51
N LEU A 686 -19.46 17.97 29.56
CA LEU A 686 -19.17 18.15 28.14
C LEU A 686 -19.46 19.58 27.68
N ALA A 687 -20.64 20.14 27.99
CA ALA A 687 -20.99 21.51 27.63
C ALA A 687 -19.96 22.54 28.14
N CYS A 688 -19.44 22.35 29.35
CA CYS A 688 -18.30 23.12 29.87
C CYS A 688 -17.05 22.90 28.99
N GLY A 689 -16.61 21.66 28.77
CA GLY A 689 -15.45 21.35 27.91
C GLY A 689 -15.56 21.95 26.50
N PHE A 690 -16.71 21.80 25.83
CA PHE A 690 -17.01 22.43 24.54
C PHE A 690 -16.87 23.95 24.60
N THR A 691 -17.37 24.60 25.66
CA THR A 691 -17.30 26.05 25.82
C THR A 691 -15.86 26.52 25.97
N PHE A 692 -15.05 25.86 26.80
CA PHE A 692 -13.62 26.14 26.92
C PHE A 692 -12.86 25.91 25.60
N ALA A 693 -13.19 24.85 24.84
CA ALA A 693 -12.59 24.56 23.54
C ALA A 693 -12.92 25.62 22.48
N VAL A 694 -14.20 26.02 22.39
CA VAL A 694 -14.68 27.00 21.42
C VAL A 694 -14.17 28.39 21.75
N VAL A 695 -14.24 28.82 23.02
CA VAL A 695 -13.67 30.12 23.44
C VAL A 695 -12.17 30.14 23.21
N GLY A 696 -11.43 29.09 23.60
CA GLY A 696 -9.99 29.00 23.35
C GLY A 696 -9.64 29.09 21.86
N SER A 697 -10.39 28.37 21.02
CA SER A 697 -10.27 28.42 19.55
C SER A 697 -10.54 29.80 18.96
N ILE A 698 -11.57 30.51 19.45
CA ILE A 698 -11.91 31.87 19.02
C ILE A 698 -10.81 32.86 19.43
N LEU A 699 -10.28 32.78 20.64
CA LEU A 699 -9.19 33.65 21.10
C LEU A 699 -7.90 33.43 20.29
N CYS A 700 -7.56 32.18 19.96
CA CYS A 700 -6.47 31.90 19.03
C CYS A 700 -6.75 32.45 17.62
N GLY A 701 -7.97 32.30 17.10
CA GLY A 701 -8.38 32.86 15.80
C GLY A 701 -8.29 34.39 15.74
N LEU A 702 -8.67 35.08 16.82
CA LEU A 702 -8.60 36.52 16.97
C LEU A 702 -7.20 37.04 17.35
N SER A 703 -6.20 36.15 17.51
CA SER A 703 -4.81 36.55 17.79
C SER A 703 -3.99 36.87 16.53
N LYS A 704 -4.58 36.67 15.33
CA LYS A 704 -4.02 37.08 14.03
C LYS A 704 -4.00 38.61 13.89
#